data_AF-A0A7C4PJ69-F1
#
_entry.id   AF-A0A7C4PJ69-F1
#
_cell.length_a   1.000
_cell.length_b   1.000
_cell.length_c   1.000
_cell.angle_alpha   90.00
_cell.angle_beta   90.00
_cell.angle_gamma   90.00
#
_symmetry.space_group_name_H-M   'P 1'
#
loop_
_entity.id
_entity.type
_entity.pdbx_description
1 polymer ?
#
loop_
_entity_poly.entity_id
_entity_poly.type
_entity_poly.pdbx_seq_one_letter_code
_entity_poly.pdbx_strand_id
1 'polypeptide(L)'
;MDHPNQRAAEASIELRLESAGYIVAPGQTTIIPIILSNHGSDEEIVQLSLQGLPAAWLTIPPLQTHLAPGETQTIPLSVHPPRSGVRPGHYSLNITAASQQHPEQKTEAHTSVLVGALVSKGSLGILVGSTQFSVAPGERLEVPLYLVNRGQPPGSVQLSLSGLPADWYTFSTTQVRLAAGEQKSPTLTLHPPRSPYSRAGRHAFVIKISSTSDASLTISVPCVLTITAFLQYRSLLKPLRIHAGQPAQVMISNQGNTPLSVRVILKSQDETLTFAPAAPQELRIQPGQTAAAGFTARPRRRPWVGDQVQHRFQAEVRPMVSAPSTSVEAQLLNGFLISRAIVPIWFLPIVLLLCLIVVLVPMFFIYLLQASPPPSTPVAAITRTAAVTQTAAALQTAMAIAGQRDTDNDGLNDLQEQQLATNPNVPDTDNDSLLDGAEVMRFGSDPLNPDTDGDGISDGEEVRLGTSPTNADTDLDGLSDGDELRRGSQPRNPDTDGDSLTDGDEVRRGTDPLSLDSDGDGLADGEEVRRATDPLRQDSDNDRLNDGDEVRLTANPLNPDSDSDGIIDGLDPDPLDPTNPSITATALAARPTQPPILPTHTPTPTVPPSATPLSTTPTLPSPPPLTGAIVFESDRDGNPEIYLSQVGGPGFRRLTSHPANDSQPALSPDASWIAFTSNRDGNNEIYLMKPDGTRLTNLTNSPSDDRDPTWSPDGQWLAFASDRTGNWEIFVVHANGSDLRNLTNYPSDETQPIWYTEQQFLASNQKIAFVTNRDNQREIYTMSIDGFIQTNLSNNPSDDYSPAASPYGDRLVFVSNRDGNAEIYVMSNSGRNQLNLTNNAAQDLYPTWSSDGRWLAFTSDRDGNLDIYFMSPSGSYLLNYTQNPAADTHPSWR
;
A
#
# COMPACT_ATOMS: atom_id res chain seq x y z
N MET A 1 -27.74 -67.12 -31.54
CA MET A 1 -26.87 -66.47 -32.53
C MET A 1 -27.79 -65.63 -33.40
N ASP A 2 -27.77 -64.31 -33.23
CA ASP A 2 -27.63 -63.38 -34.37
C ASP A 2 -27.43 -61.93 -33.90
N HIS A 3 -26.54 -61.27 -34.65
CA HIS A 3 -26.11 -59.86 -34.66
C HIS A 3 -25.20 -59.34 -33.54
N PRO A 4 -23.95 -59.02 -33.90
CA PRO A 4 -23.53 -57.62 -33.84
C PRO A 4 -22.77 -57.20 -35.11
N ASN A 5 -23.12 -56.05 -35.66
CA ASN A 5 -22.24 -55.14 -36.43
C ASN A 5 -23.08 -53.98 -37.00
N GLN A 6 -23.45 -53.02 -36.16
CA GLN A 6 -23.63 -51.66 -36.63
C GLN A 6 -22.24 -51.01 -36.64
N ARG A 7 -21.65 -50.86 -37.83
CA ARG A 7 -20.53 -49.95 -38.05
C ARG A 7 -21.02 -48.55 -37.68
N ALA A 8 -20.34 -47.89 -36.74
CA ALA A 8 -20.46 -46.45 -36.56
C ALA A 8 -20.11 -45.79 -37.91
N ALA A 9 -21.00 -44.94 -38.41
CA ALA A 9 -20.71 -44.13 -39.58
C ALA A 9 -19.52 -43.20 -39.25
N GLU A 10 -18.47 -43.25 -40.06
CA GLU A 10 -17.41 -42.24 -40.02
C GLU A 10 -18.04 -40.89 -40.34
N ALA A 11 -17.77 -39.86 -39.53
CA ALA A 11 -18.31 -38.52 -39.74
C ALA A 11 -17.80 -37.96 -41.08
N SER A 12 -18.69 -37.46 -41.94
CA SER A 12 -18.33 -36.89 -43.25
C SER A 12 -17.54 -35.59 -43.14
N ILE A 13 -17.66 -34.86 -42.03
CA ILE A 13 -16.98 -33.59 -41.78
C ILE A 13 -15.87 -33.76 -40.74
N GLU A 14 -14.63 -33.44 -41.12
CA GLU A 14 -13.48 -33.36 -40.21
C GLU A 14 -13.24 -31.91 -39.79
N LEU A 15 -13.02 -31.69 -38.48
CA LEU A 15 -12.68 -30.40 -37.89
C LEU A 15 -11.30 -30.52 -37.22
N ARG A 16 -10.38 -29.62 -37.57
CA ARG A 16 -9.03 -29.56 -36.99
C ARG A 16 -8.59 -28.13 -36.70
N LEU A 17 -7.66 -28.02 -35.76
CA LEU A 17 -6.97 -26.78 -35.42
C LEU A 17 -5.47 -26.98 -35.63
N GLU A 18 -4.77 -25.92 -36.01
CA GLU A 18 -3.31 -25.95 -36.21
C GLU A 18 -2.54 -26.09 -34.88
N SER A 19 -3.11 -25.59 -33.78
CA SER A 19 -2.48 -25.63 -32.46
C SER A 19 -3.47 -26.00 -31.34
N ALA A 20 -2.97 -26.72 -30.34
CA ALA A 20 -3.69 -27.05 -29.11
C ALA A 20 -3.84 -25.85 -28.14
N GLY A 21 -3.14 -24.74 -28.41
CA GLY A 21 -3.29 -23.51 -27.66
C GLY A 21 -2.82 -22.28 -28.43
N TYR A 22 -3.48 -21.15 -28.15
CA TYR A 22 -3.24 -19.84 -28.73
C TYR A 22 -3.02 -18.81 -27.63
N ILE A 23 -2.29 -17.75 -27.93
CA ILE A 23 -1.96 -16.69 -26.95
C ILE A 23 -2.42 -15.35 -27.50
N VAL A 24 -3.01 -14.53 -26.65
CA VAL A 24 -3.42 -13.17 -27.00
C VAL A 24 -3.28 -12.25 -25.79
N ALA A 25 -2.71 -11.06 -25.99
CA ALA A 25 -2.64 -10.05 -24.94
C ALA A 25 -3.93 -9.22 -24.91
N PRO A 26 -4.32 -8.66 -23.75
CA PRO A 26 -5.38 -7.65 -23.68
C PRO A 26 -5.14 -6.52 -24.70
N GLY A 27 -6.13 -6.25 -25.55
CA GLY A 27 -6.06 -5.24 -26.60
C GLY A 27 -5.33 -5.62 -27.88
N GLN A 28 -4.89 -6.87 -28.01
CA GLN A 28 -4.30 -7.42 -29.22
C GLN A 28 -5.27 -8.42 -29.87
N THR A 29 -5.04 -8.75 -31.13
CA THR A 29 -5.84 -9.75 -31.87
C THR A 29 -4.97 -10.95 -32.23
N THR A 30 -5.48 -12.15 -31.97
CA THR A 30 -4.91 -13.41 -32.45
C THR A 30 -5.90 -14.11 -33.36
N ILE A 31 -5.41 -14.74 -34.43
CA ILE A 31 -6.22 -15.48 -35.39
C ILE A 31 -6.07 -16.97 -35.13
N ILE A 32 -7.19 -17.66 -34.93
CA ILE A 32 -7.28 -19.12 -34.79
C ILE A 32 -7.78 -19.67 -36.13
N PRO A 33 -6.94 -20.38 -36.90
CA PRO A 33 -7.37 -21.03 -38.15
C PRO A 33 -8.17 -22.30 -37.84
N ILE A 34 -9.44 -22.29 -38.22
CA ILE A 34 -10.35 -23.44 -38.14
C ILE A 34 -10.31 -24.16 -39.48
N ILE A 35 -9.84 -25.40 -39.51
CA ILE A 35 -9.74 -26.20 -40.74
C ILE A 35 -10.91 -27.17 -40.78
N LEU A 36 -11.74 -27.05 -41.81
CA LEU A 36 -12.85 -27.95 -42.10
C LEU A 36 -12.57 -28.71 -43.40
N SER A 37 -12.82 -30.01 -43.38
CA SER A 37 -12.70 -30.87 -44.57
C SER A 37 -13.95 -31.71 -44.74
N ASN A 38 -14.52 -31.73 -45.95
CA ASN A 38 -15.63 -32.62 -46.30
C ASN A 38 -15.10 -33.88 -47.00
N HIS A 39 -15.20 -35.02 -46.34
CA HIS A 39 -14.83 -36.35 -46.85
C HIS A 39 -16.04 -37.15 -47.36
N GLY A 40 -17.24 -36.55 -47.32
CA GLY A 40 -18.48 -37.12 -47.85
C GLY A 40 -18.57 -37.07 -49.38
N SER A 41 -19.61 -37.74 -49.93
CA SER A 41 -19.90 -37.77 -51.37
C SER A 41 -20.72 -36.57 -51.87
N ASP A 42 -21.32 -35.81 -50.95
CA ASP A 42 -22.32 -34.78 -51.23
C ASP A 42 -21.87 -33.41 -50.70
N GLU A 43 -22.40 -32.34 -51.28
CA GLU A 43 -22.14 -30.97 -50.81
C GLU A 43 -22.85 -30.74 -49.47
N GLU A 44 -22.10 -30.21 -48.49
CA GLU A 44 -22.59 -30.01 -47.14
C GLU A 44 -22.59 -28.53 -46.73
N ILE A 45 -23.63 -28.13 -46.00
CA ILE A 45 -23.68 -26.85 -45.30
C ILE A 45 -23.32 -27.13 -43.84
N VAL A 46 -22.18 -26.62 -43.41
CA VAL A 46 -21.65 -26.84 -42.06
C VAL A 46 -21.90 -25.62 -41.19
N GLN A 47 -22.54 -25.84 -40.05
CA GLN A 47 -22.77 -24.83 -39.02
C GLN A 47 -21.71 -24.94 -37.92
N LEU A 48 -21.06 -23.82 -37.62
CA LEU A 48 -20.09 -23.73 -36.54
C LEU A 48 -20.72 -23.16 -35.26
N SER A 49 -20.38 -23.75 -34.12
CA SER A 49 -20.74 -23.26 -32.79
C SER A 49 -19.48 -23.11 -31.94
N LEU A 50 -19.34 -21.95 -31.30
CA LEU A 50 -18.20 -21.59 -30.45
C LEU A 50 -18.68 -21.45 -29.00
N GLN A 51 -18.01 -22.12 -28.06
CA GLN A 51 -18.32 -22.03 -26.63
C GLN A 51 -17.05 -21.89 -25.79
N GLY A 52 -17.15 -21.14 -24.69
CA GLY A 52 -16.10 -21.03 -23.66
C GLY A 52 -15.40 -19.65 -23.60
N LEU A 53 -15.26 -18.94 -24.71
CA LEU A 53 -14.82 -17.54 -24.74
C LEU A 53 -16.01 -16.57 -24.68
N PRO A 54 -15.87 -15.39 -24.03
CA PRO A 54 -16.88 -14.35 -24.09
C PRO A 54 -17.17 -13.93 -25.53
N ALA A 55 -18.45 -13.83 -25.90
CA ALA A 55 -18.85 -13.49 -27.27
C ALA A 55 -18.27 -12.14 -27.75
N ALA A 56 -18.10 -11.19 -26.82
CA ALA A 56 -17.50 -9.88 -27.11
C ALA A 56 -16.02 -9.94 -27.55
N TRP A 57 -15.31 -11.04 -27.28
CA TRP A 57 -13.90 -11.21 -27.66
C TRP A 57 -13.74 -11.81 -29.06
N LEU A 58 -14.83 -12.19 -29.72
CA LEU A 58 -14.78 -12.92 -30.98
C LEU A 58 -15.30 -12.02 -32.10
N THR A 59 -14.51 -11.83 -33.16
CA THR A 59 -15.07 -11.38 -34.44
C THR A 59 -15.44 -12.63 -35.22
N ILE A 60 -16.73 -12.91 -35.27
CA ILE A 60 -17.23 -14.18 -35.80
C ILE A 60 -17.30 -14.10 -37.34
N PRO A 61 -16.60 -14.98 -38.09
CA PRO A 61 -16.79 -15.14 -39.54
C PRO A 61 -18.18 -15.76 -39.84
N PRO A 62 -18.63 -15.87 -41.11
CA PRO A 62 -19.92 -16.51 -41.40
C PRO A 62 -20.03 -17.89 -40.73
N LEU A 63 -21.01 -18.03 -39.82
CA LEU A 63 -21.28 -19.21 -38.98
C LEU A 63 -21.81 -20.43 -39.78
N GLN A 64 -21.93 -20.27 -41.10
CA GLN A 64 -22.33 -21.30 -42.05
C GLN A 64 -21.39 -21.22 -43.24
N THR A 65 -20.86 -22.37 -43.67
CA THR A 65 -20.07 -22.47 -44.89
C THR A 65 -20.52 -23.65 -45.74
N HIS A 66 -20.31 -23.51 -47.05
CA HIS A 66 -20.52 -24.57 -48.04
C HIS A 66 -19.20 -25.31 -48.27
N LEU A 67 -19.23 -26.63 -48.23
CA LEU A 67 -18.08 -27.47 -48.54
C LEU A 67 -18.46 -28.49 -49.62
N ALA A 68 -17.85 -28.38 -50.80
CA ALA A 68 -17.98 -29.37 -51.85
C ALA A 68 -17.31 -30.70 -51.44
N PRO A 69 -17.69 -31.84 -52.06
CA PRO A 69 -17.05 -33.13 -51.79
C PRO A 69 -15.52 -33.06 -52.00
N GLY A 70 -14.74 -33.42 -50.98
CA GLY A 70 -13.28 -33.38 -51.00
C GLY A 70 -12.65 -32.00 -50.76
N GLU A 71 -13.45 -30.96 -50.52
CA GLU A 71 -12.97 -29.60 -50.27
C GLU A 71 -12.46 -29.44 -48.83
N THR A 72 -11.37 -28.68 -48.67
CA THR A 72 -10.85 -28.24 -47.37
C THR A 72 -10.80 -26.73 -47.33
N GLN A 73 -11.44 -26.15 -46.32
CA GLN A 73 -11.52 -24.70 -46.14
C GLN A 73 -10.93 -24.31 -44.79
N THR A 74 -10.19 -23.20 -44.77
CA THR A 74 -9.67 -22.60 -43.54
C THR A 74 -10.44 -21.33 -43.23
N ILE A 75 -11.07 -21.29 -42.07
CA ILE A 75 -11.88 -20.16 -41.60
C ILE A 75 -11.10 -19.44 -40.48
N PRO A 76 -10.75 -18.15 -40.64
CA PRO A 76 -10.04 -17.41 -39.61
C PRO A 76 -11.00 -16.94 -38.52
N LEU A 77 -10.79 -17.38 -37.27
CA LEU A 77 -11.48 -16.86 -36.09
C LEU A 77 -10.60 -15.83 -35.39
N SER A 78 -11.01 -14.57 -35.36
CA SER A 78 -10.27 -13.53 -34.64
C SER A 78 -10.71 -13.46 -33.18
N VAL A 79 -9.75 -13.55 -32.26
CA VAL A 79 -9.92 -13.39 -30.82
C VAL A 79 -9.22 -12.11 -30.37
N HIS A 80 -9.97 -11.20 -29.75
CA HIS A 80 -9.52 -9.88 -29.29
C HIS A 80 -10.05 -9.58 -27.88
N PRO A 81 -9.33 -9.96 -26.82
CA PRO A 81 -9.71 -9.57 -25.47
C PRO A 81 -9.59 -8.03 -25.33
N PRO A 82 -10.51 -7.36 -24.61
CA PRO A 82 -10.42 -5.92 -24.38
C PRO A 82 -9.16 -5.55 -23.58
N ARG A 83 -8.71 -4.29 -23.72
CA ARG A 83 -7.50 -3.79 -23.04
C ARG A 83 -7.60 -3.78 -21.52
N SER A 84 -8.81 -3.65 -20.97
CA SER A 84 -9.10 -3.57 -19.53
C SER A 84 -10.22 -4.52 -19.14
N GLY A 85 -10.29 -4.90 -17.86
CA GLY A 85 -11.33 -5.78 -17.31
C GLY A 85 -11.18 -7.26 -17.63
N VAL A 86 -10.09 -7.67 -18.31
CA VAL A 86 -9.82 -9.07 -18.63
C VAL A 86 -8.99 -9.71 -17.53
N ARG A 87 -9.49 -10.80 -16.94
CA ARG A 87 -8.70 -11.61 -16.00
C ARG A 87 -7.59 -12.35 -16.78
N PRO A 88 -6.31 -12.21 -16.40
CA PRO A 88 -5.26 -13.07 -16.94
C PRO A 88 -5.56 -14.54 -16.61
N GLY A 89 -5.36 -15.44 -17.56
CA GLY A 89 -5.64 -16.86 -17.36
C GLY A 89 -5.86 -17.65 -18.65
N HIS A 90 -6.04 -18.96 -18.50
CA HIS A 90 -6.40 -19.86 -19.59
C HIS A 90 -7.91 -19.90 -19.78
N TYR A 91 -8.34 -19.70 -21.01
CA TYR A 91 -9.73 -19.80 -21.42
C TYR A 91 -9.89 -20.97 -22.38
N SER A 92 -10.83 -21.87 -22.11
CA SER A 92 -11.13 -22.95 -23.04
C SER A 92 -12.00 -22.45 -24.19
N LEU A 93 -11.69 -22.89 -25.41
CA LEU A 93 -12.50 -22.69 -26.59
C LEU A 93 -12.88 -24.05 -27.17
N ASN A 94 -14.18 -24.35 -27.14
CA ASN A 94 -14.76 -25.52 -27.76
C ASN A 94 -15.41 -25.10 -29.07
N ILE A 95 -15.04 -25.78 -30.16
CA ILE A 95 -15.55 -25.54 -31.50
C ILE A 95 -16.26 -26.79 -31.96
N THR A 96 -17.54 -26.67 -32.29
CA THR A 96 -18.35 -27.76 -32.84
C THR A 96 -18.73 -27.43 -34.27
N ALA A 97 -18.50 -28.37 -35.18
CA ALA A 97 -18.98 -28.34 -36.55
C ALA A 97 -20.10 -29.37 -36.71
N ALA A 98 -21.25 -28.97 -37.26
CA ALA A 98 -22.39 -29.85 -37.50
C ALA A 98 -22.93 -29.64 -38.92
N SER A 99 -23.19 -30.74 -39.63
CA SER A 99 -23.86 -30.71 -40.93
C SER A 99 -25.34 -30.34 -40.79
N GLN A 100 -25.87 -29.49 -41.67
CA GLN A 100 -27.31 -29.20 -41.69
C GLN A 100 -28.15 -30.37 -42.23
N GLN A 101 -27.60 -31.18 -43.13
CA GLN A 101 -28.31 -32.33 -43.71
C GLN A 101 -28.26 -33.55 -42.77
N HIS A 102 -27.17 -33.68 -42.00
CA HIS A 102 -26.95 -34.74 -41.02
C HIS A 102 -26.55 -34.17 -39.64
N PRO A 103 -27.48 -33.57 -38.88
CA PRO A 103 -27.18 -32.93 -37.59
C PRO A 103 -26.61 -33.88 -36.53
N GLU A 104 -26.78 -35.19 -36.71
CA GLU A 104 -26.19 -36.27 -35.92
C GLU A 104 -24.68 -36.44 -36.12
N GLN A 105 -24.11 -35.92 -37.23
CA GLN A 105 -22.69 -35.94 -37.52
C GLN A 105 -22.06 -34.63 -37.03
N LYS A 106 -21.62 -34.65 -35.77
CA LYS A 106 -20.92 -33.52 -35.13
C LYS A 106 -19.47 -33.88 -34.89
N THR A 107 -18.59 -32.93 -35.18
CA THR A 107 -17.16 -33.03 -34.90
C THR A 107 -16.75 -31.87 -34.02
N GLU A 108 -15.94 -32.15 -33.00
CA GLU A 108 -15.54 -31.19 -31.98
C GLU A 108 -14.02 -31.04 -31.94
N ALA A 109 -13.56 -29.80 -31.75
CA ALA A 109 -12.17 -29.50 -31.48
C ALA A 109 -12.06 -28.60 -30.25
N HIS A 110 -11.06 -28.88 -29.42
CA HIS A 110 -10.78 -28.14 -28.20
C HIS A 110 -9.44 -27.44 -28.33
N THR A 111 -9.40 -26.17 -27.93
CA THR A 111 -8.14 -25.41 -27.80
C THR A 111 -8.21 -24.51 -26.58
N SER A 112 -7.06 -24.02 -26.14
CA SER A 112 -6.96 -23.08 -25.02
C SER A 112 -6.42 -21.74 -25.49
N VAL A 113 -7.01 -20.65 -25.03
CA VAL A 113 -6.54 -19.29 -25.27
C VAL A 113 -5.98 -18.73 -23.96
N LEU A 114 -4.68 -18.53 -23.89
CA LEU A 114 -4.04 -17.88 -22.75
C LEU A 114 -4.07 -16.36 -22.95
N VAL A 115 -4.68 -15.65 -22.00
CA VAL A 115 -4.62 -14.20 -21.90
C VAL A 115 -3.69 -13.82 -20.76
N GLY A 116 -2.64 -13.05 -21.05
CA GLY A 116 -1.62 -12.68 -20.05
C GLY A 116 -1.02 -11.30 -20.30
N ALA A 117 -0.21 -10.83 -19.35
CA ALA A 117 0.55 -9.59 -19.50
C ALA A 117 1.68 -9.83 -20.52
N LEU A 118 1.57 -9.22 -21.70
CA LEU A 118 2.61 -9.28 -22.73
C LEU A 118 3.51 -8.07 -22.57
N VAL A 119 4.78 -8.31 -22.26
CA VAL A 119 5.81 -7.29 -22.33
C VAL A 119 6.69 -7.62 -23.52
N SER A 120 6.78 -6.70 -24.48
CA SER A 120 7.54 -6.89 -25.71
C SER A 120 8.43 -5.69 -25.99
N LYS A 121 9.65 -5.93 -26.45
CA LYS A 121 10.58 -4.91 -26.93
C LYS A 121 11.13 -5.38 -28.28
N GLY A 122 10.83 -4.65 -29.34
CA GLY A 122 11.15 -5.03 -30.71
C GLY A 122 10.54 -6.38 -31.10
N SER A 123 11.37 -7.32 -31.54
CA SER A 123 10.96 -8.67 -31.95
C SER A 123 10.73 -9.64 -30.80
N LEU A 124 11.16 -9.33 -29.58
CA LEU A 124 11.10 -10.25 -28.45
C LEU A 124 9.90 -9.95 -27.54
N GLY A 125 9.23 -10.99 -27.05
CA GLY A 125 8.13 -10.88 -26.10
C GLY A 125 8.15 -11.96 -25.03
N ILE A 126 7.74 -11.59 -23.83
CA ILE A 126 7.44 -12.49 -22.72
C ILE A 126 5.97 -12.31 -22.32
N LEU A 127 5.31 -13.44 -22.10
CA LEU A 127 4.01 -13.50 -21.48
C LEU A 127 4.07 -14.31 -20.20
N VAL A 128 3.55 -13.74 -19.12
CA VAL A 128 3.43 -14.39 -17.82
C VAL A 128 1.94 -14.49 -17.46
N GLY A 129 1.51 -15.65 -16.97
CA GLY A 129 0.10 -15.92 -16.64
C GLY A 129 -0.43 -15.13 -15.45
N SER A 130 0.46 -14.65 -14.58
CA SER A 130 0.18 -13.75 -13.45
C SER A 130 1.45 -12.95 -13.13
N THR A 131 1.32 -11.76 -12.56
CA THR A 131 2.43 -11.02 -11.94
C THR A 131 2.38 -11.10 -10.41
N GLN A 132 1.34 -11.72 -9.85
CA GLN A 132 1.18 -11.96 -8.42
C GLN A 132 1.19 -13.45 -8.13
N PHE A 133 2.08 -13.85 -7.23
CA PHE A 133 2.29 -15.24 -6.85
C PHE A 133 2.12 -15.39 -5.34
N SER A 134 1.65 -16.55 -4.89
CA SER A 134 1.56 -16.87 -3.47
C SER A 134 2.13 -18.26 -3.23
N VAL A 135 3.04 -18.40 -2.28
CA VAL A 135 3.68 -19.67 -1.93
C VAL A 135 3.87 -19.78 -0.42
N ALA A 136 3.65 -20.96 0.13
CA ALA A 136 3.98 -21.23 1.52
C ALA A 136 5.48 -21.54 1.68
N PRO A 137 6.14 -21.08 2.76
CA PRO A 137 7.54 -21.42 3.02
C PRO A 137 7.78 -22.93 3.06
N GLY A 138 8.73 -23.40 2.25
CA GLY A 138 9.06 -24.83 2.08
C GLY A 138 8.28 -25.54 0.98
N GLU A 139 7.27 -24.90 0.39
CA GLU A 139 6.58 -25.39 -0.80
C GLU A 139 7.23 -24.86 -2.08
N ARG A 140 6.76 -25.37 -3.22
CA ARG A 140 7.24 -24.99 -4.55
C ARG A 140 6.06 -24.52 -5.39
N LEU A 141 6.25 -23.42 -6.10
CA LEU A 141 5.31 -22.89 -7.07
C LEU A 141 5.97 -22.86 -8.45
N GLU A 142 5.37 -23.55 -9.42
CA GLU A 142 5.84 -23.57 -10.81
C GLU A 142 5.11 -22.50 -11.63
N VAL A 143 5.89 -21.63 -12.26
CA VAL A 143 5.42 -20.49 -13.05
C VAL A 143 5.89 -20.67 -14.50
N PRO A 144 5.00 -21.02 -15.44
CA PRO A 144 5.37 -21.09 -16.85
C PRO A 144 5.58 -19.68 -17.43
N LEU A 145 6.69 -19.49 -18.14
CA LEU A 145 7.04 -18.25 -18.83
C LEU A 145 6.95 -18.48 -20.33
N TYR A 146 6.10 -17.77 -21.05
CA TYR A 146 5.92 -17.98 -22.49
C TYR A 146 6.74 -16.97 -23.28
N LEU A 147 7.72 -17.45 -24.01
CA LEU A 147 8.64 -16.64 -24.80
C LEU A 147 8.27 -16.70 -26.27
N VAL A 148 8.24 -15.55 -26.91
CA VAL A 148 7.91 -15.41 -28.34
C VAL A 148 8.95 -14.54 -29.03
N ASN A 149 9.48 -15.02 -30.16
CA ASN A 149 10.30 -14.22 -31.08
C ASN A 149 9.52 -13.96 -32.38
N ARG A 150 9.16 -12.70 -32.64
CA ARG A 150 8.38 -12.24 -33.79
C ARG A 150 9.24 -11.70 -34.95
N GLY A 151 10.57 -11.67 -34.82
CA GLY A 151 11.48 -11.10 -35.83
C GLY A 151 12.53 -12.10 -36.34
N GLN A 152 13.26 -11.67 -37.37
CA GLN A 152 14.45 -12.34 -37.90
C GLN A 152 15.69 -11.55 -37.46
N PRO A 153 16.80 -12.19 -37.03
CA PRO A 153 17.12 -13.63 -37.07
C PRO A 153 16.76 -14.42 -35.78
N PRO A 154 16.88 -15.76 -35.80
CA PRO A 154 16.81 -16.61 -34.61
C PRO A 154 17.84 -16.18 -33.55
N GLY A 155 17.38 -15.97 -32.32
CA GLY A 155 18.22 -15.55 -31.20
C GLY A 155 18.15 -16.53 -30.03
N SER A 156 19.23 -16.61 -29.25
CA SER A 156 19.14 -17.18 -27.90
C SER A 156 18.77 -16.07 -26.92
N VAL A 157 17.92 -16.38 -25.96
CA VAL A 157 17.52 -15.46 -24.89
C VAL A 157 17.98 -15.99 -23.56
N GLN A 158 18.47 -15.09 -22.72
CA GLN A 158 18.89 -15.38 -21.36
C GLN A 158 17.82 -14.93 -20.39
N LEU A 159 17.44 -15.84 -19.50
CA LEU A 159 16.49 -15.61 -18.42
C LEU A 159 17.27 -15.31 -17.14
N SER A 160 16.90 -14.23 -16.47
CA SER A 160 17.38 -13.92 -15.13
C SER A 160 16.25 -13.37 -14.27
N LEU A 161 16.48 -13.34 -12.96
CA LEU A 161 15.55 -12.82 -11.97
C LEU A 161 16.33 -11.94 -11.01
N SER A 162 15.77 -10.79 -10.65
CA SER A 162 16.31 -9.89 -9.62
C SER A 162 15.25 -9.58 -8.56
N GLY A 163 15.66 -9.32 -7.32
CA GLY A 163 14.74 -8.95 -6.21
C GLY A 163 14.36 -10.10 -5.27
N LEU A 164 14.61 -11.36 -5.65
CA LEU A 164 14.55 -12.50 -4.72
C LEU A 164 15.96 -13.05 -4.43
N PRO A 165 16.19 -13.64 -3.23
CA PRO A 165 17.39 -14.42 -2.96
C PRO A 165 17.61 -15.55 -3.97
N ALA A 166 18.86 -15.80 -4.35
CA ALA A 166 19.21 -16.77 -5.40
C ALA A 166 18.81 -18.22 -5.07
N ASP A 167 18.70 -18.56 -3.79
CA ASP A 167 18.27 -19.87 -3.29
C ASP A 167 16.75 -20.04 -3.25
N TRP A 168 15.97 -18.99 -3.56
CA TRP A 168 14.50 -19.04 -3.57
C TRP A 168 13.90 -19.40 -4.92
N TYR A 169 14.70 -19.48 -5.97
CA TYR A 169 14.17 -19.77 -7.30
C TYR A 169 15.13 -20.59 -8.16
N THR A 170 14.54 -21.31 -9.11
CA THR A 170 15.28 -22.04 -10.14
C THR A 170 14.55 -21.92 -11.47
N PHE A 171 15.32 -21.75 -12.55
CA PHE A 171 14.79 -21.84 -13.91
C PHE A 171 15.03 -23.26 -14.45
N SER A 172 14.06 -23.80 -15.18
CA SER A 172 14.22 -25.08 -15.90
C SER A 172 15.35 -25.00 -16.94
N THR A 173 15.57 -23.81 -17.50
CA THR A 173 16.73 -23.44 -18.30
C THR A 173 16.94 -21.93 -18.22
N THR A 174 18.19 -21.48 -18.14
CA THR A 174 18.55 -20.05 -18.12
C THR A 174 18.82 -19.49 -19.52
N GLN A 175 18.97 -20.34 -20.53
CA GLN A 175 19.09 -19.95 -21.92
C GLN A 175 18.09 -20.71 -22.80
N VAL A 176 17.37 -19.99 -23.66
CA VAL A 176 16.38 -20.58 -24.56
C VAL A 176 16.69 -20.12 -25.98
N ARG A 177 16.83 -21.08 -26.91
CA ARG A 177 16.96 -20.76 -28.33
C ARG A 177 15.58 -20.64 -28.96
N LEU A 178 15.28 -19.51 -29.60
CA LEU A 178 13.98 -19.23 -30.24
C LEU A 178 14.19 -18.94 -31.73
N ALA A 179 13.67 -19.81 -32.60
CA ALA A 179 13.54 -19.50 -34.02
C ALA A 179 12.45 -18.42 -34.26
N ALA A 180 12.50 -17.76 -35.41
CA ALA A 180 11.49 -16.77 -35.77
C ALA A 180 10.09 -17.41 -35.86
N GLY A 181 9.13 -16.85 -35.12
CA GLY A 181 7.78 -17.40 -34.98
C GLY A 181 7.67 -18.60 -34.04
N GLU A 182 8.78 -19.10 -33.48
CA GLU A 182 8.76 -20.21 -32.51
C GLU A 182 8.43 -19.69 -31.11
N GLN A 183 7.60 -20.45 -30.39
CA GLN A 183 7.24 -20.20 -29.00
C GLN A 183 7.79 -21.30 -28.11
N LYS A 184 8.39 -20.92 -26.96
CA LYS A 184 8.82 -21.86 -25.92
C LYS A 184 8.34 -21.42 -24.55
N SER A 185 8.14 -22.39 -23.65
CA SER A 185 7.61 -22.17 -22.31
C SER A 185 8.53 -22.73 -21.22
N PRO A 186 9.70 -22.10 -20.95
CA PRO A 186 10.50 -22.43 -19.76
C PRO A 186 9.73 -22.20 -18.46
N THR A 187 10.07 -22.93 -17.41
CA THR A 187 9.40 -22.85 -16.10
C THR A 187 10.32 -22.18 -15.07
N LEU A 188 9.80 -21.19 -14.38
CA LEU A 188 10.39 -20.61 -13.16
C LEU A 188 9.77 -21.30 -11.95
N THR A 189 10.59 -21.92 -11.11
CA THR A 189 10.13 -22.51 -9.84
C THR A 189 10.51 -21.59 -8.70
N LEU A 190 9.52 -21.12 -7.93
CA LEU A 190 9.71 -20.35 -6.70
C LEU A 190 9.59 -21.29 -5.50
N HIS A 191 10.60 -21.31 -4.63
CA HIS A 191 10.73 -22.24 -3.50
C HIS A 191 11.41 -21.60 -2.28
N PRO A 192 10.81 -20.56 -1.67
CA PRO A 192 11.39 -19.97 -0.47
C PRO A 192 11.53 -21.03 0.64
N PRO A 193 12.69 -21.12 1.32
CA PRO A 193 12.92 -22.14 2.33
C PRO A 193 12.01 -21.94 3.54
N ARG A 194 11.67 -23.02 4.25
CA ARG A 194 10.89 -22.93 5.49
C ARG A 194 11.80 -22.46 6.63
N SER A 195 11.98 -21.16 6.78
CA SER A 195 12.85 -20.57 7.79
C SER A 195 12.38 -19.16 8.19
N PRO A 196 12.89 -18.59 9.31
CA PRO A 196 12.63 -17.21 9.69
C PRO A 196 13.10 -16.17 8.67
N TYR A 197 14.10 -16.50 7.84
CA TYR A 197 14.63 -15.61 6.80
C TYR A 197 13.62 -15.40 5.66
N SER A 198 12.71 -16.34 5.45
CA SER A 198 11.63 -16.24 4.45
C SER A 198 10.46 -15.44 5.01
N ARG A 199 10.71 -14.16 5.32
CA ARG A 199 9.76 -13.25 5.98
C ARG A 199 8.39 -13.30 5.31
N ALA A 200 7.34 -13.44 6.11
CA ALA A 200 5.97 -13.38 5.61
C ALA A 200 5.68 -11.99 5.04
N GLY A 201 4.89 -11.91 3.96
CA GLY A 201 4.57 -10.64 3.30
C GLY A 201 4.87 -10.67 1.81
N ARG A 202 4.85 -9.49 1.19
CA ARG A 202 5.04 -9.29 -0.25
C ARG A 202 6.50 -9.00 -0.55
N HIS A 203 7.06 -9.74 -1.51
CA HIS A 203 8.43 -9.57 -2.00
C HIS A 203 8.38 -9.21 -3.48
N ALA A 204 8.81 -8.00 -3.82
CA ALA A 204 8.88 -7.56 -5.21
C ALA A 204 10.07 -8.21 -5.92
N PHE A 205 9.86 -8.63 -7.16
CA PHE A 205 10.93 -9.19 -7.98
C PHE A 205 10.68 -8.94 -9.46
N VAL A 206 11.73 -9.01 -10.27
CA VAL A 206 11.66 -8.71 -11.70
C VAL A 206 12.20 -9.90 -12.47
N ILE A 207 11.40 -10.45 -13.38
CA ILE A 207 11.82 -11.44 -14.36
C ILE A 207 12.42 -10.67 -15.54
N LYS A 208 13.69 -10.94 -15.86
CA LYS A 208 14.41 -10.29 -16.95
C LYS A 208 14.67 -11.28 -18.08
N ILE A 209 14.44 -10.83 -19.31
CA ILE A 209 14.81 -11.55 -20.52
C ILE A 209 15.70 -10.65 -21.36
N SER A 210 16.89 -11.14 -21.67
CA SER A 210 17.83 -10.42 -22.53
C SER A 210 18.16 -11.27 -23.75
N SER A 211 18.17 -10.66 -24.94
CA SER A 211 18.71 -11.32 -26.12
C SER A 211 20.23 -11.47 -25.99
N THR A 212 20.77 -12.64 -26.33
CA THR A 212 22.23 -12.87 -26.31
C THR A 212 22.93 -12.26 -27.52
N SER A 213 22.20 -11.92 -28.57
CA SER A 213 22.75 -11.29 -29.78
C SER A 213 22.66 -9.77 -29.76
N ASP A 214 21.80 -9.21 -28.93
CA ASP A 214 21.57 -7.77 -28.79
C ASP A 214 21.19 -7.43 -27.36
N ALA A 215 22.14 -6.87 -26.61
CA ALA A 215 21.96 -6.53 -25.20
C ALA A 215 20.90 -5.42 -24.97
N SER A 216 20.60 -4.60 -25.99
CA SER A 216 19.60 -3.53 -25.91
C SER A 216 18.17 -4.07 -25.84
N LEU A 217 17.96 -5.30 -26.34
CA LEU A 217 16.69 -6.03 -26.28
C LEU A 217 16.57 -6.80 -24.96
N THR A 218 16.46 -6.02 -23.87
CA THR A 218 16.12 -6.53 -22.54
C THR A 218 14.69 -6.15 -22.15
N ILE A 219 13.92 -7.13 -21.70
CA ILE A 219 12.55 -7.00 -21.22
C ILE A 219 12.52 -7.33 -19.73
N SER A 220 11.88 -6.48 -18.94
CA SER A 220 11.73 -6.63 -17.50
C SER A 220 10.24 -6.73 -17.14
N VAL A 221 9.87 -7.76 -16.38
CA VAL A 221 8.51 -7.99 -15.90
C VAL A 221 8.51 -7.96 -14.38
N PRO A 222 8.05 -6.87 -13.74
CA PRO A 222 7.94 -6.81 -12.29
C PRO A 222 6.79 -7.69 -11.82
N CYS A 223 7.01 -8.36 -10.71
CA CYS A 223 6.17 -9.38 -10.10
C CYS A 223 6.21 -9.23 -8.58
N VAL A 224 5.22 -9.79 -7.90
CA VAL A 224 5.14 -9.83 -6.44
C VAL A 224 4.97 -11.28 -5.99
N LEU A 225 5.83 -11.73 -5.09
CA LEU A 225 5.72 -13.01 -4.40
C LEU A 225 5.19 -12.77 -2.98
N THR A 226 3.99 -13.26 -2.69
CA THR A 226 3.42 -13.28 -1.35
C THR A 226 3.83 -14.56 -0.63
N ILE A 227 4.53 -14.42 0.49
CA ILE A 227 4.93 -15.53 1.36
C ILE A 227 3.95 -15.63 2.53
N THR A 228 3.30 -16.78 2.67
CA THR A 228 2.34 -16.99 3.77
C THR A 228 3.06 -17.05 5.13
N ALA A 229 2.39 -16.55 6.16
CA ALA A 229 2.90 -16.62 7.52
C ALA A 229 2.81 -18.04 8.10
N PHE A 230 3.86 -18.46 8.83
CA PHE A 230 3.81 -19.59 9.74
C PHE A 230 4.42 -19.21 11.08
N LEU A 231 3.77 -19.65 12.15
CA LEU A 231 4.21 -19.45 13.52
C LEU A 231 4.91 -20.71 14.03
N GLN A 232 6.12 -20.55 14.56
CA GLN A 232 6.85 -21.61 15.24
C GLN A 232 7.75 -20.99 16.29
N TYR A 233 7.87 -21.58 17.49
CA TYR A 233 8.73 -21.04 18.53
C TYR A 233 9.28 -22.13 19.45
N ARG A 234 10.38 -21.80 20.13
CA ARG A 234 11.01 -22.66 21.12
C ARG A 234 11.25 -21.90 22.40
N SER A 235 10.88 -22.49 23.54
CA SER A 235 11.10 -21.89 24.85
C SER A 235 12.04 -22.73 25.72
N LEU A 236 12.78 -22.07 26.62
CA LEU A 236 13.73 -22.69 27.53
C LEU A 236 13.79 -21.90 28.85
N LEU A 237 13.81 -22.60 29.98
CA LEU A 237 13.97 -22.00 31.30
C LEU A 237 15.44 -22.08 31.75
N LYS A 238 16.03 -20.94 32.15
CA LYS A 238 17.40 -20.86 32.67
C LYS A 238 17.49 -19.98 33.95
N PRO A 239 18.08 -20.48 35.05
CA PRO A 239 18.38 -21.88 35.33
C PRO A 239 17.12 -22.67 35.72
N LEU A 240 17.12 -23.98 35.50
CA LEU A 240 16.00 -24.88 35.86
C LEU A 240 15.79 -25.00 37.38
N ARG A 241 16.87 -24.78 38.15
CA ARG A 241 16.88 -24.79 39.63
C ARG A 241 17.35 -23.43 40.11
N ILE A 242 16.52 -22.76 40.90
CA ILE A 242 16.75 -21.40 41.40
C ILE A 242 16.70 -21.38 42.93
N HIS A 243 17.49 -20.55 43.59
CA HIS A 243 17.34 -20.29 45.02
C HIS A 243 16.33 -19.16 45.27
N ALA A 244 15.73 -19.13 46.45
CA ALA A 244 14.80 -18.07 46.84
C ALA A 244 15.39 -16.66 46.59
N GLY A 245 14.77 -15.91 45.68
CA GLY A 245 15.20 -14.56 45.29
C GLY A 245 16.31 -14.48 44.24
N GLN A 246 16.82 -15.60 43.71
CA GLN A 246 17.70 -15.57 42.53
C GLN A 246 16.90 -15.24 41.26
N PRO A 247 17.48 -14.45 40.33
CA PRO A 247 16.90 -14.19 39.03
C PRO A 247 16.94 -15.45 38.14
N ALA A 248 15.87 -15.63 37.37
CA ALA A 248 15.66 -16.69 36.40
C ALA A 248 15.00 -16.10 35.16
N GLN A 249 15.11 -16.78 34.02
CA GLN A 249 14.62 -16.26 32.75
C GLN A 249 13.98 -17.37 31.92
N VAL A 250 12.85 -17.05 31.29
CA VAL A 250 12.25 -17.88 30.23
C VAL A 250 12.70 -17.30 28.90
N MET A 251 13.64 -17.97 28.22
CA MET A 251 14.09 -17.61 26.88
C MET A 251 13.11 -18.17 25.86
N ILE A 252 12.62 -17.33 24.96
CA ILE A 252 11.72 -17.72 23.86
C ILE A 252 12.34 -17.27 22.55
N SER A 253 12.56 -18.22 21.63
CA SER A 253 13.10 -17.98 20.31
C SER A 253 12.01 -18.18 19.26
N ASN A 254 11.78 -17.16 18.44
CA ASN A 254 10.84 -17.22 17.32
C ASN A 254 11.53 -17.93 16.14
N GLN A 255 11.01 -19.11 15.79
CA GLN A 255 11.47 -19.95 14.68
C GLN A 255 10.53 -19.86 13.45
N GLY A 256 9.47 -19.05 13.55
CA GLY A 256 8.55 -18.72 12.46
C GLY A 256 9.08 -17.58 11.61
N ASN A 257 8.34 -17.26 10.55
CA ASN A 257 8.66 -16.16 9.63
C ASN A 257 7.78 -14.92 9.81
N THR A 258 6.97 -14.87 10.87
CA THR A 258 6.10 -13.75 11.22
C THR A 258 6.32 -13.35 12.69
N PRO A 259 6.08 -12.07 13.08
CA PRO A 259 6.22 -11.64 14.46
C PRO A 259 5.38 -12.50 15.42
N LEU A 260 5.99 -12.89 16.53
CA LEU A 260 5.39 -13.77 17.53
C LEU A 260 5.09 -12.98 18.80
N SER A 261 3.82 -12.89 19.18
CA SER A 261 3.40 -12.38 20.48
C SER A 261 3.12 -13.54 21.43
N VAL A 262 3.80 -13.57 22.58
CA VAL A 262 3.61 -14.60 23.62
C VAL A 262 3.35 -13.98 24.98
N ARG A 263 2.53 -14.68 25.75
CA ARG A 263 2.26 -14.44 27.16
C ARG A 263 2.96 -15.50 28.01
N VAL A 264 3.81 -15.06 28.94
CA VAL A 264 4.50 -15.94 29.89
C VAL A 264 3.76 -15.92 31.23
N ILE A 265 3.27 -17.08 31.66
CA ILE A 265 2.49 -17.26 32.88
C ILE A 265 3.26 -18.17 33.85
N LEU A 266 3.59 -17.65 35.03
CA LEU A 266 4.27 -18.40 36.08
C LEU A 266 3.25 -18.92 37.10
N LYS A 267 3.23 -20.24 37.32
CA LYS A 267 2.32 -20.92 38.25
C LYS A 267 3.10 -21.69 39.31
N SER A 268 2.71 -21.53 40.57
CA SER A 268 3.16 -22.41 41.66
C SER A 268 2.29 -23.67 41.66
N GLN A 269 2.88 -24.86 41.70
CA GLN A 269 2.07 -26.09 41.73
C GLN A 269 1.38 -26.34 43.08
N ASP A 270 1.89 -25.72 44.14
CA ASP A 270 1.47 -25.88 45.53
C ASP A 270 0.94 -24.55 46.14
N GLU A 271 0.74 -23.51 45.32
CA GLU A 271 0.36 -22.15 45.74
C GLU A 271 1.26 -21.51 46.81
N THR A 272 2.46 -22.05 47.01
CA THR A 272 3.40 -21.58 48.04
C THR A 272 4.33 -20.48 47.56
N LEU A 273 4.39 -20.18 46.27
CA LEU A 273 5.34 -19.23 45.69
C LEU A 273 4.72 -17.89 45.30
N THR A 274 5.57 -16.87 45.27
CA THR A 274 5.32 -15.53 44.72
C THR A 274 6.39 -15.22 43.69
N PHE A 275 5.98 -14.59 42.59
CA PHE A 275 6.85 -14.24 41.47
C PHE A 275 6.90 -12.73 41.30
N ALA A 276 8.06 -12.19 40.93
CA ALA A 276 8.25 -10.79 40.60
C ALA A 276 9.04 -10.66 39.28
N PRO A 277 8.57 -9.87 38.29
CA PRO A 277 7.30 -9.12 38.30
C PRO A 277 6.07 -10.04 38.27
N ALA A 278 4.90 -9.49 38.63
CA ALA A 278 3.66 -10.26 38.67
C ALA A 278 3.30 -10.77 37.25
N ALA A 279 2.86 -12.02 37.14
CA ALA A 279 2.43 -12.60 35.87
C ALA A 279 1.07 -12.01 35.44
N PRO A 280 0.78 -11.88 34.13
CA PRO A 280 1.57 -12.34 32.99
C PRO A 280 2.55 -11.29 32.40
N GLN A 281 3.66 -11.75 31.82
CA GLN A 281 4.56 -10.91 31.01
C GLN A 281 4.27 -11.13 29.52
N GLU A 282 4.17 -10.05 28.74
CA GLU A 282 3.92 -10.11 27.30
C GLU A 282 5.20 -9.75 26.53
N LEU A 283 5.52 -10.54 25.51
CA LEU A 283 6.72 -10.36 24.68
C LEU A 283 6.34 -10.44 23.21
N ARG A 284 6.78 -9.44 22.42
CA ARG A 284 6.72 -9.45 20.96
C ARG A 284 8.11 -9.76 20.42
N ILE A 285 8.23 -10.82 19.63
CA ILE A 285 9.53 -11.40 19.19
C ILE A 285 9.55 -11.46 17.67
N GLN A 286 10.49 -10.76 17.03
CA GLN A 286 10.62 -10.79 15.57
C GLN A 286 11.11 -12.16 15.08
N PRO A 287 10.85 -12.54 13.81
CA PRO A 287 11.35 -13.78 13.21
C PRO A 287 12.86 -13.97 13.42
N GLY A 288 13.27 -15.14 13.93
CA GLY A 288 14.67 -15.48 14.17
C GLY A 288 15.28 -14.89 15.45
N GLN A 289 14.60 -13.97 16.12
CA GLN A 289 15.07 -13.38 17.37
C GLN A 289 14.73 -14.23 18.60
N THR A 290 15.41 -13.93 19.72
CA THR A 290 15.15 -14.54 21.02
C THR A 290 14.92 -13.44 22.06
N ALA A 291 13.82 -13.53 22.79
CA ALA A 291 13.52 -12.65 23.92
C ALA A 291 13.55 -13.44 25.23
N ALA A 292 13.73 -12.75 26.36
CA ALA A 292 13.78 -13.35 27.68
C ALA A 292 12.79 -12.68 28.64
N ALA A 293 11.89 -13.47 29.24
CA ALA A 293 11.05 -13.03 30.35
C ALA A 293 11.78 -13.30 31.68
N GLY A 294 12.30 -12.25 32.30
CA GLY A 294 12.98 -12.31 33.59
C GLY A 294 12.00 -12.43 34.76
N PHE A 295 12.30 -13.28 35.75
CA PHE A 295 11.53 -13.37 36.98
C PHE A 295 12.39 -13.78 38.17
N THR A 296 11.94 -13.44 39.37
CA THR A 296 12.43 -13.99 40.64
C THR A 296 11.28 -14.71 41.33
N ALA A 297 11.60 -15.78 42.08
CA ALA A 297 10.60 -16.52 42.85
C ALA A 297 10.99 -16.61 44.34
N ARG A 298 10.00 -16.44 45.22
CA ARG A 298 10.16 -16.53 46.68
C ARG A 298 8.98 -17.28 47.30
N PRO A 299 9.20 -18.06 48.38
CA PRO A 299 8.10 -18.69 49.10
C PRO A 299 7.28 -17.63 49.87
N ARG A 300 5.94 -17.74 49.82
CA ARG A 300 4.96 -16.91 50.55
C ARG A 300 5.14 -16.97 52.05
N ARG A 301 5.54 -18.13 52.57
CA ARG A 301 5.85 -18.34 54.00
C ARG A 301 7.17 -19.11 54.11
N ARG A 302 8.10 -18.62 54.92
CA ARG A 302 9.34 -19.34 55.25
C ARG A 302 9.13 -20.16 56.52
N PRO A 303 9.45 -21.47 56.52
CA PRO A 303 9.43 -22.25 57.75
C PRO A 303 10.45 -21.68 58.75
N TRP A 304 10.05 -21.58 60.01
CA TRP A 304 10.87 -21.02 61.08
C TRP A 304 12.07 -21.91 61.42
N VAL A 305 11.87 -23.23 61.38
CA VAL A 305 12.89 -24.25 61.69
C VAL A 305 12.81 -25.35 60.63
N GLY A 306 13.94 -25.76 60.06
CA GLY A 306 13.98 -26.84 59.08
C GLY A 306 15.25 -26.89 58.23
N ASP A 307 15.34 -27.93 57.40
CA ASP A 307 16.36 -28.04 56.33
C ASP A 307 15.87 -27.37 55.03
N GLN A 308 16.58 -27.55 53.92
CA GLN A 308 16.20 -27.00 52.61
C GLN A 308 14.86 -27.59 52.11
N VAL A 309 13.95 -26.72 51.67
CA VAL A 309 12.66 -27.11 51.08
C VAL A 309 12.66 -26.80 49.58
N GLN A 310 12.22 -27.77 48.78
CA GLN A 310 12.12 -27.66 47.33
C GLN A 310 10.67 -27.45 46.91
N HIS A 311 10.40 -26.35 46.22
CA HIS A 311 9.08 -25.99 45.67
C HIS A 311 9.10 -26.16 44.16
N ARG A 312 7.96 -26.55 43.57
CA ARG A 312 7.81 -26.75 42.13
C ARG A 312 7.03 -25.60 41.52
N PHE A 313 7.51 -25.08 40.40
CA PHE A 313 6.77 -24.11 39.60
C PHE A 313 6.79 -24.50 38.12
N GLN A 314 5.84 -23.94 37.39
CA GLN A 314 5.70 -24.14 35.95
C GLN A 314 5.62 -22.77 35.28
N ALA A 315 6.42 -22.59 34.23
CA ALA A 315 6.31 -21.47 33.31
C ALA A 315 5.56 -21.95 32.06
N GLU A 316 4.40 -21.36 31.82
CA GLU A 316 3.55 -21.63 30.67
C GLU A 316 3.73 -20.49 29.66
N VAL A 317 4.22 -20.80 28.46
CA VAL A 317 4.37 -19.86 27.35
C VAL A 317 3.18 -20.07 26.40
N ARG A 318 2.28 -19.09 26.34
CA ARG A 318 1.10 -19.11 25.46
C ARG A 318 1.26 -18.12 24.31
N PRO A 319 1.13 -18.56 23.05
CA PRO A 319 1.04 -17.63 21.94
C PRO A 319 -0.29 -16.86 21.99
N MET A 320 -0.23 -15.56 21.72
CA MET A 320 -1.38 -14.66 21.60
C MET A 320 -1.66 -14.53 20.10
N VAL A 321 -2.48 -15.44 19.55
CA VAL A 321 -2.68 -15.56 18.09
C VAL A 321 -3.88 -14.71 17.66
N SER A 322 -3.74 -13.95 16.57
CA SER A 322 -4.82 -13.22 15.87
C SER A 322 -5.11 -13.73 14.45
N ALA A 323 -4.74 -14.97 14.10
CA ALA A 323 -4.89 -15.53 12.74
C ALA A 323 -5.48 -16.96 12.71
N PRO A 324 -6.23 -17.36 11.66
CA PRO A 324 -7.21 -18.46 11.73
C PRO A 324 -6.70 -19.89 11.44
N SER A 325 -5.40 -20.13 11.20
CA SER A 325 -4.97 -21.40 10.57
C SER A 325 -3.79 -22.15 11.20
N THR A 326 -3.24 -21.74 12.35
CA THR A 326 -2.21 -22.54 13.04
C THR A 326 -2.45 -22.59 14.54
N SER A 327 -2.90 -23.74 15.04
CA SER A 327 -3.01 -24.04 16.48
C SER A 327 -1.62 -24.30 17.05
N VAL A 328 -0.85 -23.24 17.31
CA VAL A 328 0.43 -23.40 18.00
C VAL A 328 0.14 -23.64 19.48
N GLU A 329 0.48 -24.83 19.97
CA GLU A 329 0.24 -25.21 21.36
C GLU A 329 1.11 -24.43 22.36
N ALA A 330 0.63 -24.30 23.58
CA ALA A 330 1.37 -23.69 24.68
C ALA A 330 2.52 -24.61 25.13
N GLN A 331 3.71 -24.05 25.37
CA GLN A 331 4.84 -24.81 25.91
C GLN A 331 4.91 -24.68 27.44
N LEU A 332 5.04 -25.82 28.12
CA LEU A 332 5.12 -25.90 29.57
C LEU A 332 6.55 -26.24 30.01
N LEU A 333 7.18 -25.35 30.77
CA LEU A 333 8.53 -25.50 31.31
C LEU A 333 8.46 -25.68 32.82
N ASN A 334 9.03 -26.78 33.34
CA ASN A 334 9.00 -27.08 34.78
C ASN A 334 10.31 -26.66 35.45
N GLY A 335 10.23 -25.97 36.60
CA GLY A 335 11.37 -25.51 37.38
C GLY A 335 11.24 -25.81 38.87
N PHE A 336 12.36 -25.68 39.59
CA PHE A 336 12.41 -25.91 41.04
C PHE A 336 13.01 -24.71 41.78
N LEU A 337 12.36 -24.31 42.87
CA LEU A 337 12.87 -23.31 43.81
C LEU A 337 13.38 -23.98 45.08
N ILE A 338 14.61 -23.66 45.49
CA ILE A 338 15.21 -24.12 46.75
C ILE A 338 15.14 -22.97 47.75
N SER A 339 14.46 -23.20 48.88
CA SER A 339 14.37 -22.25 50.00
C SER A 339 15.00 -22.84 51.27
N ARG A 340 15.54 -21.97 52.14
CA ARG A 340 16.09 -22.35 53.46
C ARG A 340 15.16 -21.82 54.56
N ALA A 341 15.05 -22.57 55.65
CA ALA A 341 14.38 -22.11 56.87
C ALA A 341 15.14 -20.94 57.52
N ILE A 342 14.43 -20.16 58.34
CA ILE A 342 15.01 -18.99 59.04
C ILE A 342 16.07 -19.45 60.04
N VAL A 343 15.80 -20.53 60.76
CA VAL A 343 16.72 -21.14 61.72
C VAL A 343 17.05 -22.58 61.30
N PRO A 344 18.33 -22.91 61.05
CA PRO A 344 18.74 -24.29 60.82
C PRO A 344 18.47 -25.17 62.04
N ILE A 345 18.08 -26.42 61.85
CA ILE A 345 17.77 -27.36 62.96
C ILE A 345 18.96 -27.48 63.94
N TRP A 346 20.20 -27.43 63.45
CA TRP A 346 21.41 -27.50 64.27
C TRP A 346 21.63 -26.29 65.19
N PHE A 347 20.96 -25.16 64.93
CA PHE A 347 21.08 -23.94 65.73
C PHE A 347 20.21 -23.96 66.99
N LEU A 348 19.15 -24.78 66.99
CA LEU A 348 18.25 -24.94 68.15
C LEU A 348 18.97 -25.38 69.44
N PRO A 349 19.87 -26.40 69.46
CA PRO A 349 20.57 -26.77 70.69
C PRO A 349 21.50 -25.68 71.24
N ILE A 350 22.04 -24.81 70.38
CA ILE A 350 22.88 -23.67 70.79
C ILE A 350 22.04 -22.60 71.48
N VAL A 351 20.86 -22.28 70.93
CA VAL A 351 19.91 -21.35 71.56
C VAL A 351 19.42 -21.89 72.89
N LEU A 352 19.11 -23.19 72.97
CA LEU A 352 18.71 -23.86 74.22
C LEU A 352 19.81 -23.78 75.29
N LEU A 353 21.07 -23.97 74.90
CA LEU A 353 22.23 -23.82 75.79
C LEU A 353 22.40 -22.36 76.27
N LEU A 354 22.25 -21.39 75.37
CA LEU A 354 22.30 -19.96 75.71
C LEU A 354 21.18 -19.55 76.66
N CYS A 355 19.94 -20.00 76.41
CA CYS A 355 18.82 -19.79 77.32
C CYS A 355 19.09 -20.43 78.69
N LEU A 356 19.67 -21.62 78.74
CA LEU A 356 20.07 -22.27 79.99
C LEU A 356 21.10 -21.41 80.75
N ILE A 357 22.12 -20.89 80.05
CA ILE A 357 23.13 -19.99 80.64
C ILE A 357 22.47 -18.70 81.16
N VAL A 358 21.57 -18.10 80.40
CA VAL A 358 20.84 -16.88 80.78
C VAL A 358 19.88 -17.10 81.95
N VAL A 359 19.44 -18.33 82.22
CA VAL A 359 18.65 -18.64 83.43
C VAL A 359 19.55 -18.98 84.62
N LEU A 360 20.60 -19.77 84.40
CA LEU A 360 21.47 -20.25 85.47
C LEU A 360 22.43 -19.17 86.00
N VAL A 361 22.94 -18.28 85.15
CA VAL A 361 23.86 -17.19 85.56
C VAL A 361 23.19 -16.17 86.50
N PRO A 362 21.99 -15.64 86.23
CA PRO A 362 21.30 -14.78 87.19
C PRO A 362 20.77 -15.54 88.41
N MET A 363 20.36 -16.82 88.31
CA MET A 363 20.06 -17.61 89.51
C MET A 363 21.28 -17.77 90.43
N PHE A 364 22.47 -17.97 89.84
CA PHE A 364 23.73 -18.02 90.57
C PHE A 364 24.09 -16.65 91.19
N PHE A 365 23.82 -15.55 90.47
CA PHE A 365 24.02 -14.19 90.98
C PHE A 365 23.03 -13.79 92.08
N ILE A 366 21.76 -14.21 91.99
CA ILE A 366 20.72 -13.97 93.01
C ILE A 366 21.04 -14.77 94.28
N TYR A 367 21.59 -15.97 94.16
CA TYR A 367 22.11 -16.74 95.29
C TYR A 367 23.28 -16.03 96.00
N LEU A 368 24.14 -15.32 95.25
CA LEU A 368 25.23 -14.52 95.81
C LEU A 368 24.77 -13.20 96.46
N LEU A 369 23.60 -12.67 96.10
CA LEU A 369 23.08 -11.37 96.55
C LEU A 369 22.19 -11.42 97.82
N GLN A 370 21.97 -12.59 98.43
CA GLN A 370 21.19 -12.73 99.68
C GLN A 370 21.98 -12.46 100.99
N ALA A 371 23.20 -11.92 100.91
CA ALA A 371 23.99 -11.53 102.06
C ALA A 371 23.93 -10.00 102.35
N SER A 372 22.94 -9.61 103.18
CA SER A 372 22.95 -8.43 104.10
C SER A 372 22.65 -7.01 103.56
N PRO A 373 22.16 -6.08 104.43
CA PRO A 373 21.09 -5.09 104.12
C PRO A 373 21.57 -3.59 104.05
N PRO A 374 20.67 -2.59 103.79
CA PRO A 374 20.96 -1.19 103.38
C PRO A 374 21.14 -0.25 104.60
N PRO A 375 21.18 1.12 104.59
CA PRO A 375 20.83 2.14 103.56
C PRO A 375 21.71 3.44 103.52
N SER A 376 21.39 4.40 102.62
CA SER A 376 21.17 5.86 102.87
C SER A 376 21.45 6.74 101.64
N THR A 377 20.40 7.40 101.12
CA THR A 377 20.37 8.57 100.19
C THR A 377 20.97 9.83 100.84
N PRO A 378 21.44 10.93 100.14
CA PRO A 378 20.71 11.70 99.09
C PRO A 378 21.50 12.50 97.99
N VAL A 379 20.79 12.93 96.90
CA VAL A 379 20.83 14.23 96.12
C VAL A 379 22.17 14.66 95.41
N ALA A 380 22.32 15.12 94.15
CA ALA A 380 21.50 15.91 93.19
C ALA A 380 21.99 15.80 91.71
N ALA A 381 21.07 16.09 90.78
CA ALA A 381 21.13 16.80 89.46
C ALA A 381 22.35 16.68 88.51
N ILE A 382 22.20 16.49 87.18
CA ILE A 382 21.96 17.56 86.17
C ILE A 382 21.60 16.92 84.80
N THR A 383 20.44 17.31 84.26
CA THR A 383 20.09 17.71 82.86
C THR A 383 20.43 16.81 81.64
N ARG A 384 19.39 16.32 80.91
CA ARG A 384 18.98 16.79 79.56
C ARG A 384 17.91 15.89 78.89
N THR A 385 16.78 16.55 78.60
CA THR A 385 15.96 16.53 77.37
C THR A 385 15.24 15.24 76.93
N ALA A 386 13.90 15.35 76.94
CA ALA A 386 12.94 14.45 76.32
C ALA A 386 12.87 14.61 74.79
N ALA A 387 12.72 13.50 74.09
CA ALA A 387 12.11 13.39 72.76
C ALA A 387 11.56 11.95 72.66
N VAL A 388 10.26 11.75 72.90
CA VAL A 388 9.23 11.51 71.87
C VAL A 388 9.65 10.45 70.85
N THR A 389 9.07 9.25 70.96
CA THR A 389 9.02 8.27 69.86
C THR A 389 7.67 7.55 69.90
N GLN A 390 6.61 8.31 69.64
CA GLN A 390 5.51 7.73 68.86
C GLN A 390 5.89 7.80 67.39
N THR A 391 5.38 6.86 66.60
CA THR A 391 5.34 6.84 65.13
C THR A 391 6.39 5.97 64.40
N ALA A 392 6.35 4.64 64.61
CA ALA A 392 6.87 3.67 63.63
C ALA A 392 5.76 3.05 62.75
N ALA A 393 4.49 3.40 63.00
CA ALA A 393 3.34 2.90 62.25
C ALA A 393 2.86 3.86 61.13
N ALA A 394 3.45 5.06 60.99
CA ALA A 394 3.18 5.95 59.86
C ALA A 394 4.23 5.89 58.74
N LEU A 395 5.34 5.16 58.92
CA LEU A 395 6.40 5.10 57.89
C LEU A 395 6.07 4.10 56.76
N GLN A 396 5.21 3.10 57.01
CA GLN A 396 4.73 2.20 55.96
C GLN A 396 3.55 2.76 55.15
N THR A 397 2.85 3.76 55.68
CA THR A 397 1.82 4.49 54.91
C THR A 397 2.40 5.68 54.14
N ALA A 398 3.55 6.23 54.58
CA ALA A 398 4.25 7.29 53.84
C ALA A 398 5.00 6.78 52.59
N MET A 399 5.54 5.54 52.61
CA MET A 399 6.20 4.96 51.42
C MET A 399 5.23 4.46 50.35
N ALA A 400 3.96 4.22 50.71
CA ALA A 400 2.90 3.93 49.73
C ALA A 400 2.36 5.20 49.05
N ILE A 401 2.69 6.39 49.58
CA ILE A 401 2.38 7.69 48.96
C ILE A 401 3.58 8.20 48.13
N ALA A 402 4.80 7.72 48.41
CA ALA A 402 6.01 8.11 47.68
C ALA A 402 6.19 7.42 46.30
N GLY A 403 5.50 6.31 46.02
CA GLY A 403 5.57 5.63 44.70
C GLY A 403 4.72 6.25 43.60
N GLN A 404 4.02 7.34 43.88
CA GLN A 404 3.30 8.18 42.91
C GLN A 404 3.83 9.63 42.91
N ARG A 405 4.90 9.89 43.67
CA ARG A 405 5.50 11.21 43.67
C ARG A 405 6.34 11.33 42.41
N ASP A 406 5.95 12.28 41.59
CA ASP A 406 6.68 12.79 40.44
C ASP A 406 7.19 14.17 40.90
N THR A 407 8.48 14.24 41.21
CA THR A 407 9.05 15.37 41.96
C THR A 407 9.29 16.59 41.08
N ASP A 408 9.55 16.40 39.80
CA ASP A 408 9.78 17.45 38.79
C ASP A 408 8.65 17.59 37.76
N ASN A 409 7.64 16.71 37.81
CA ASN A 409 6.40 16.73 37.03
C ASN A 409 6.60 16.50 35.53
N ASP A 410 7.52 15.63 35.17
CA ASP A 410 7.85 15.28 33.79
C ASP A 410 7.02 14.10 33.25
N GLY A 411 6.28 13.41 34.14
CA GLY A 411 5.45 12.25 33.85
C GLY A 411 6.00 10.94 34.40
N LEU A 412 7.28 10.86 34.80
CA LEU A 412 7.88 9.73 35.50
C LEU A 412 7.78 9.95 37.01
N ASN A 413 7.47 8.91 37.77
CA ASN A 413 7.60 8.99 39.22
C ASN A 413 9.05 8.74 39.65
N ASP A 414 9.42 9.22 40.85
CA ASP A 414 10.77 9.10 41.44
C ASP A 414 11.32 7.65 41.39
N LEU A 415 10.45 6.63 41.40
CA LEU A 415 10.82 5.22 41.32
C LEU A 415 11.09 4.74 39.88
N GLN A 416 10.39 5.28 38.88
CA GLN A 416 10.66 5.05 37.45
C GLN A 416 11.97 5.70 37.06
N GLU A 417 12.21 6.93 37.49
CA GLU A 417 13.45 7.65 37.20
C GLU A 417 14.67 6.94 37.80
N GLN A 418 14.54 6.47 39.05
CA GLN A 418 15.58 5.63 39.67
C GLN A 418 15.88 4.33 38.89
N GLN A 419 14.91 3.79 38.15
CA GLN A 419 15.08 2.57 37.34
C GLN A 419 15.72 2.87 35.98
N LEU A 420 15.40 4.02 35.40
CA LEU A 420 15.94 4.53 34.15
C LEU A 420 17.31 5.22 34.34
N ALA A 421 17.70 5.44 35.61
CA ALA A 421 18.89 6.18 36.02
C ALA A 421 18.86 7.68 35.63
N THR A 422 17.67 8.21 35.35
CA THR A 422 17.39 9.64 35.22
C THR A 422 17.32 10.31 36.59
N ASN A 423 17.31 11.65 36.64
CA ASN A 423 17.42 12.42 37.88
C ASN A 423 16.06 12.89 38.41
N PRO A 424 15.58 12.40 39.58
CA PRO A 424 14.27 12.72 40.16
C PRO A 424 13.99 14.16 40.59
N ASN A 425 14.81 15.12 40.17
CA ASN A 425 14.59 16.54 40.46
C ASN A 425 14.87 17.40 39.23
N VAL A 426 15.11 16.78 38.08
CA VAL A 426 15.45 17.43 36.83
C VAL A 426 14.61 16.76 35.75
N PRO A 427 13.59 17.46 35.23
CA PRO A 427 12.60 16.85 34.33
C PRO A 427 13.14 16.54 32.92
N ASP A 428 14.41 16.86 32.65
CA ASP A 428 15.16 16.69 31.39
C ASP A 428 16.62 16.41 31.80
N THR A 429 16.96 15.12 31.90
CA THR A 429 18.20 14.66 32.52
C THR A 429 19.42 14.93 31.64
N ASP A 430 19.31 14.74 30.33
CA ASP A 430 20.41 14.93 29.38
C ASP A 430 20.46 16.34 28.75
N ASN A 431 19.48 17.19 29.07
CA ASN A 431 19.39 18.62 28.75
C ASN A 431 19.26 18.90 27.24
N ASP A 432 18.48 18.07 26.56
CA ASP A 432 18.26 18.16 25.13
C ASP A 432 16.94 18.92 24.77
N SER A 433 16.22 19.37 25.81
CA SER A 433 14.92 20.05 25.77
C SER A 433 13.70 19.15 25.58
N LEU A 434 13.86 17.83 25.62
CA LEU A 434 12.81 16.84 25.75
C LEU A 434 12.72 16.38 27.21
N LEU A 435 11.54 16.01 27.67
CA LEU A 435 11.35 15.57 29.06
C LEU A 435 11.57 14.07 29.16
N ASP A 436 12.24 13.57 30.20
CA ASP A 436 12.56 12.14 30.35
C ASP A 436 11.29 11.27 30.24
N GLY A 437 10.18 11.73 30.84
CA GLY A 437 8.89 11.08 30.72
C GLY A 437 8.27 11.11 29.32
N ALA A 438 8.47 12.19 28.55
CA ALA A 438 8.01 12.26 27.17
C ALA A 438 8.81 11.31 26.27
N GLU A 439 10.13 11.24 26.46
CA GLU A 439 11.01 10.32 25.75
C GLU A 439 10.58 8.88 25.95
N VAL A 440 10.42 8.45 27.20
CA VAL A 440 10.09 7.05 27.51
C VAL A 440 8.67 6.67 27.14
N MET A 441 7.69 7.57 27.33
CA MET A 441 6.27 7.23 27.15
C MET A 441 5.74 7.50 25.75
N ARG A 442 6.29 8.48 25.04
CA ARG A 442 5.74 8.98 23.77
C ARG A 442 6.66 8.73 22.58
N PHE A 443 7.96 9.01 22.70
CA PHE A 443 8.88 9.00 21.56
C PHE A 443 9.73 7.74 21.47
N GLY A 444 9.92 7.02 22.57
CA GLY A 444 10.76 5.83 22.66
C GLY A 444 12.26 6.10 22.56
N SER A 445 12.69 7.36 22.74
CA SER A 445 14.09 7.78 22.80
C SER A 445 14.73 7.48 24.17
N ASP A 446 16.06 7.59 24.27
CA ASP A 446 16.84 7.29 25.48
C ASP A 446 17.06 8.57 26.31
N PRO A 447 16.42 8.73 27.49
CA PRO A 447 16.46 9.96 28.30
C PRO A 447 17.80 10.25 29.00
N LEU A 448 18.84 9.53 28.61
CA LEU A 448 20.23 9.73 29.04
C LEU A 448 21.15 10.07 27.87
N ASN A 449 20.61 10.13 26.65
CA ASN A 449 21.34 10.35 25.43
C ASN A 449 20.64 11.42 24.59
N PRO A 450 21.20 12.64 24.52
CA PRO A 450 20.53 13.79 23.93
C PRO A 450 20.46 13.74 22.39
N ASP A 451 20.76 12.60 21.76
CA ASP A 451 20.77 12.33 20.31
C ASP A 451 20.76 10.79 20.17
N THR A 452 19.55 10.21 20.21
CA THR A 452 19.33 8.78 20.38
C THR A 452 19.73 7.97 19.16
N ASP A 453 19.54 8.48 17.95
CA ASP A 453 19.90 7.79 16.71
C ASP A 453 21.25 8.20 16.11
N GLY A 454 21.87 9.27 16.62
CA GLY A 454 23.25 9.65 16.38
C GLY A 454 23.47 10.39 15.06
N ASP A 455 22.47 11.09 14.55
CA ASP A 455 22.51 11.81 13.27
C ASP A 455 23.02 13.27 13.37
N GLY A 456 23.12 13.75 14.62
CA GLY A 456 23.62 15.08 14.98
C GLY A 456 22.54 16.13 15.25
N ILE A 457 21.27 15.75 15.28
CA ILE A 457 20.15 16.52 15.85
C ILE A 457 19.84 15.93 17.23
N SER A 458 19.40 16.75 18.19
CA SER A 458 18.96 16.24 19.48
C SER A 458 17.51 15.79 19.46
N ASP A 459 17.13 14.81 20.29
CA ASP A 459 15.78 14.24 20.32
C ASP A 459 14.71 15.34 20.51
N GLY A 460 14.96 16.31 21.40
CA GLY A 460 14.10 17.47 21.62
C GLY A 460 14.02 18.45 20.44
N GLU A 461 15.09 18.56 19.65
CA GLU A 461 15.12 19.36 18.41
C GLU A 461 14.36 18.65 17.29
N GLU A 462 14.50 17.34 17.17
CA GLU A 462 13.77 16.51 16.21
C GLU A 462 12.27 16.56 16.44
N VAL A 463 11.82 16.44 17.69
CA VAL A 463 10.41 16.60 18.04
C VAL A 463 9.87 17.97 17.61
N ARG A 464 10.70 19.03 17.67
CA ARG A 464 10.31 20.38 17.23
C ARG A 464 10.24 20.50 15.71
N LEU A 465 11.14 19.85 14.99
CA LEU A 465 11.16 19.78 13.53
C LEU A 465 10.12 18.78 12.98
N GLY A 466 9.59 17.92 13.86
CA GLY A 466 8.66 16.86 13.53
C GLY A 466 9.32 15.65 12.86
N THR A 467 10.63 15.53 12.99
CA THR A 467 11.43 14.34 12.64
C THR A 467 11.40 13.32 13.79
N SER A 468 12.04 12.17 13.60
CA SER A 468 11.91 11.01 14.48
C SER A 468 13.16 10.79 15.36
N PRO A 469 13.08 10.99 16.69
CA PRO A 469 14.19 10.80 17.65
C PRO A 469 14.86 9.44 17.76
N THR A 470 14.50 8.49 16.91
CA THR A 470 15.01 7.11 16.94
C THR A 470 15.34 6.61 15.54
N ASN A 471 15.27 7.48 14.54
CA ASN A 471 15.46 7.17 13.14
C ASN A 471 16.16 8.33 12.43
N ALA A 472 17.47 8.17 12.26
CA ALA A 472 18.39 9.14 11.68
C ALA A 472 18.10 9.58 10.22
N ASP A 473 17.03 9.11 9.60
CA ASP A 473 16.61 9.40 8.22
C ASP A 473 15.09 9.24 8.18
N THR A 474 14.37 10.34 8.45
CA THR A 474 12.93 10.35 8.72
C THR A 474 12.11 10.04 7.47
N ASP A 475 12.51 10.52 6.30
CA ASP A 475 11.78 10.32 5.04
C ASP A 475 12.34 9.19 4.14
N LEU A 476 13.44 8.57 4.57
CA LEU A 476 14.04 7.36 3.99
C LEU A 476 14.59 7.55 2.58
N ASP A 477 15.08 8.74 2.28
CA ASP A 477 15.66 9.10 0.99
C ASP A 477 17.17 8.77 0.89
N GLY A 478 17.79 8.42 2.03
CA GLY A 478 19.18 8.02 2.16
C GLY A 478 20.14 9.13 2.58
N LEU A 479 19.64 10.33 2.88
CA LEU A 479 20.31 11.40 3.59
C LEU A 479 19.81 11.42 5.05
N SER A 480 20.66 11.80 6.02
CA SER A 480 20.19 11.88 7.41
C SER A 480 19.54 13.23 7.68
N ASP A 481 18.58 13.28 8.61
CA ASP A 481 17.89 14.53 8.98
C ASP A 481 18.93 15.61 9.35
N GLY A 482 19.95 15.20 10.11
CA GLY A 482 21.10 16.05 10.45
C GLY A 482 21.93 16.51 9.25
N ASP A 483 22.13 15.68 8.22
CA ASP A 483 22.82 16.07 6.98
C ASP A 483 21.99 17.02 6.12
N GLU A 484 20.68 16.81 6.06
CA GLU A 484 19.75 17.65 5.33
C GLU A 484 19.71 19.08 5.91
N LEU A 485 19.57 19.22 7.23
CA LEU A 485 19.63 20.53 7.88
C LEU A 485 20.96 21.25 7.65
N ARG A 486 22.08 20.51 7.61
CA ARG A 486 23.41 21.08 7.30
C ARG A 486 23.48 21.62 5.87
N ARG A 487 22.75 21.01 4.95
CA ARG A 487 22.67 21.38 3.52
C ARG A 487 21.58 22.41 3.24
N GLY A 488 20.61 22.55 4.15
CA GLY A 488 19.45 23.41 4.01
C GLY A 488 18.27 22.72 3.33
N SER A 489 18.37 21.41 3.06
CA SER A 489 17.27 20.59 2.55
C SER A 489 16.34 20.15 3.69
N GLN A 490 15.22 19.50 3.37
CA GLN A 490 14.10 19.32 4.30
C GLN A 490 13.97 17.87 4.79
N PRO A 491 14.27 17.57 6.09
CA PRO A 491 14.27 16.23 6.70
C PRO A 491 13.01 15.36 6.64
N ARG A 492 11.95 15.86 6.01
CA ARG A 492 10.64 15.20 5.93
C ARG A 492 10.11 15.18 4.51
N ASN A 493 10.92 15.67 3.58
CA ASN A 493 10.58 15.77 2.20
C ASN A 493 11.73 15.15 1.40
N PRO A 494 11.56 13.92 0.89
CA PRO A 494 12.63 13.16 0.27
C PRO A 494 13.09 13.70 -1.10
N ASP A 495 12.60 14.88 -1.49
CA ASP A 495 12.83 15.60 -2.75
C ASP A 495 12.49 17.08 -2.48
N THR A 496 13.47 17.82 -1.97
CA THR A 496 13.28 19.15 -1.39
C THR A 496 12.88 20.19 -2.44
N ASP A 497 13.49 20.15 -3.62
CA ASP A 497 13.20 21.10 -4.69
C ASP A 497 12.09 20.62 -5.63
N GLY A 498 11.74 19.33 -5.62
CA GLY A 498 10.58 18.75 -6.30
C GLY A 498 10.85 18.30 -7.73
N ASP A 499 12.11 18.08 -8.09
CA ASP A 499 12.58 17.78 -9.44
C ASP A 499 12.46 16.28 -9.82
N SER A 500 12.07 15.43 -8.86
CA SER A 500 11.92 13.97 -8.94
C SER A 500 13.21 13.15 -8.77
N LEU A 501 14.30 13.78 -8.33
CA LEU A 501 15.50 13.16 -7.76
C LEU A 501 15.45 13.35 -6.24
N THR A 502 15.90 12.37 -5.46
CA THR A 502 15.88 12.52 -4.00
C THR A 502 17.09 13.30 -3.51
N ASP A 503 16.98 14.05 -2.42
CA ASP A 503 18.10 14.82 -1.85
C ASP A 503 19.32 13.90 -1.62
N GLY A 504 19.08 12.69 -1.11
CA GLY A 504 20.10 11.66 -0.92
C GLY A 504 20.72 11.13 -2.23
N ASP A 505 19.98 11.09 -3.34
CA ASP A 505 20.51 10.72 -4.66
C ASP A 505 21.26 11.89 -5.31
N GLU A 506 20.81 13.12 -5.10
CA GLU A 506 21.47 14.33 -5.58
C GLU A 506 22.83 14.52 -4.94
N VAL A 507 22.89 14.42 -3.60
CA VAL A 507 24.17 14.48 -2.87
C VAL A 507 25.15 13.40 -3.35
N ARG A 508 24.65 12.22 -3.71
CA ARG A 508 25.46 11.12 -4.24
C ARG A 508 25.97 11.39 -5.66
N ARG A 509 25.21 12.13 -6.46
CA ARG A 509 25.53 12.53 -7.83
C ARG A 509 26.36 13.80 -7.91
N GLY A 510 26.33 14.61 -6.86
CA GLY A 510 27.02 15.89 -6.78
C GLY A 510 26.17 17.08 -7.26
N THR A 511 24.88 16.88 -7.50
CA THR A 511 23.88 17.93 -7.74
C THR A 511 23.45 18.57 -6.41
N ASP A 512 22.72 19.69 -6.48
CA ASP A 512 22.32 20.49 -5.31
C ASP A 512 20.84 20.25 -4.95
N PRO A 513 20.50 19.64 -3.79
CA PRO A 513 19.12 19.36 -3.36
C PRO A 513 18.15 20.54 -3.21
N LEU A 514 18.64 21.74 -3.47
CA LEU A 514 17.87 22.99 -3.42
C LEU A 514 17.68 23.59 -4.81
N SER A 515 18.19 22.94 -5.85
CA SER A 515 18.30 23.47 -7.19
C SER A 515 17.74 22.48 -8.20
N LEU A 516 16.50 22.76 -8.63
CA LEU A 516 15.79 22.01 -9.66
C LEU A 516 16.62 21.70 -10.92
N ASP A 517 17.60 22.55 -11.23
CA ASP A 517 18.45 22.52 -12.41
C ASP A 517 19.85 22.97 -11.97
N SER A 518 20.75 22.02 -11.75
CA SER A 518 22.09 22.25 -11.17
C SER A 518 23.05 22.91 -12.14
N ASP A 519 22.91 22.67 -13.45
CA ASP A 519 23.81 23.21 -14.47
C ASP A 519 23.25 24.43 -15.21
N GLY A 520 21.96 24.72 -15.06
CA GLY A 520 21.27 25.91 -15.53
C GLY A 520 20.91 25.89 -17.02
N ASP A 521 20.74 24.72 -17.62
CA ASP A 521 20.41 24.57 -19.04
C ASP A 521 18.90 24.57 -19.35
N GLY A 522 18.07 24.53 -18.31
CA GLY A 522 16.61 24.53 -18.41
C GLY A 522 15.97 23.15 -18.42
N LEU A 523 16.75 22.08 -18.28
CA LEU A 523 16.28 20.76 -17.86
C LEU A 523 16.47 20.60 -16.36
N ALA A 524 15.65 19.76 -15.73
CA ALA A 524 15.77 19.48 -14.31
C ALA A 524 16.64 18.25 -14.07
N ASP A 525 17.40 18.18 -12.96
CA ASP A 525 18.39 17.12 -12.72
C ASP A 525 17.73 15.73 -12.75
N GLY A 526 16.55 15.58 -12.16
CA GLY A 526 15.74 14.37 -12.20
C GLY A 526 15.26 13.99 -13.61
N GLU A 527 14.94 14.98 -14.45
CA GLU A 527 14.57 14.78 -15.85
C GLU A 527 15.79 14.38 -16.71
N GLU A 528 16.97 14.91 -16.39
CA GLU A 528 18.23 14.57 -17.04
C GLU A 528 18.66 13.14 -16.74
N VAL A 529 18.62 12.74 -15.46
CA VAL A 529 18.87 11.36 -15.04
C VAL A 529 17.93 10.39 -15.75
N ARG A 530 16.66 10.78 -15.96
CA ARG A 530 15.67 9.96 -16.69
C ARG A 530 15.98 9.85 -18.18
N ARG A 531 16.56 10.89 -18.79
CA ARG A 531 16.99 10.93 -20.19
C ARG A 531 18.38 10.39 -20.43
N ALA A 532 19.13 10.12 -19.35
CA ALA A 532 20.52 9.71 -19.34
C ALA A 532 21.50 10.78 -19.86
N THR A 533 21.12 12.06 -19.74
CA THR A 533 22.01 13.22 -19.84
C THR A 533 22.73 13.44 -18.50
N ASP A 534 23.71 14.35 -18.46
CA ASP A 534 24.56 14.62 -17.29
C ASP A 534 24.13 15.91 -16.56
N PRO A 535 23.49 15.81 -15.36
CA PRO A 535 22.93 16.97 -14.63
C PRO A 535 23.90 18.05 -14.16
N LEU A 536 25.19 17.85 -14.41
CA LEU A 536 26.23 18.79 -14.05
C LEU A 536 26.82 19.47 -15.28
N ARG A 537 26.21 19.28 -16.44
CA ARG A 537 26.81 19.58 -17.73
C ARG A 537 25.76 19.87 -18.79
N GLN A 538 25.55 21.17 -19.01
CA GLN A 538 24.57 21.76 -19.94
C GLN A 538 24.49 21.16 -21.35
N ASP A 539 25.49 20.43 -21.83
CA ASP A 539 25.56 19.93 -23.21
C ASP A 539 26.15 18.53 -23.13
N SER A 540 25.33 17.48 -23.09
CA SER A 540 25.77 16.12 -22.81
C SER A 540 26.58 15.50 -23.93
N ASP A 541 26.31 15.85 -25.19
CA ASP A 541 26.91 15.24 -26.37
C ASP A 541 27.99 16.10 -27.07
N ASN A 542 28.23 17.31 -26.56
CA ASN A 542 29.23 18.31 -26.97
C ASN A 542 28.99 18.93 -28.36
N ASP A 543 27.75 19.13 -28.75
CA ASP A 543 27.38 19.60 -30.08
C ASP A 543 27.13 21.13 -30.15
N ARG A 544 27.20 21.82 -29.00
CA ARG A 544 27.00 23.26 -28.77
C ARG A 544 25.54 23.71 -28.66
N LEU A 545 24.59 22.80 -28.72
CA LEU A 545 23.26 22.99 -28.20
C LEU A 545 23.26 22.44 -26.76
N ASN A 546 22.41 23.00 -25.90
CA ASN A 546 22.26 22.45 -24.55
C ASN A 546 21.09 21.46 -24.49
N ASP A 547 21.12 20.55 -23.53
CA ASP A 547 20.17 19.43 -23.46
C ASP A 547 18.73 19.96 -23.32
N GLY A 548 18.54 21.01 -22.53
CA GLY A 548 17.26 21.74 -22.39
C GLY A 548 16.72 22.32 -23.70
N ASP A 549 17.56 22.95 -24.51
CA ASP A 549 17.22 23.51 -25.82
C ASP A 549 16.91 22.42 -26.84
N GLU A 550 17.66 21.33 -26.82
CA GLU A 550 17.43 20.15 -27.67
C GLU A 550 16.08 19.51 -27.38
N VAL A 551 15.77 19.27 -26.10
CA VAL A 551 14.47 18.72 -25.68
C VAL A 551 13.32 19.64 -26.12
N ARG A 552 13.49 20.97 -26.04
CA ARG A 552 12.50 21.94 -26.50
C ARG A 552 12.31 21.93 -28.02
N LEU A 553 13.39 21.68 -28.77
CA LEU A 553 13.39 21.54 -30.23
C LEU A 553 13.04 20.12 -30.68
N THR A 554 12.81 19.18 -29.75
CA THR A 554 12.59 17.75 -30.01
C THR A 554 13.77 17.04 -30.69
N ALA A 555 14.96 17.64 -30.63
CA ALA A 555 16.24 17.01 -30.93
C ALA A 555 16.64 16.03 -29.80
N ASN A 556 17.67 15.23 -30.04
CA ASN A 556 18.11 14.19 -29.12
C ASN A 556 19.40 14.60 -28.40
N PRO A 557 19.35 14.92 -27.09
CA PRO A 557 20.48 15.44 -26.30
C PRO A 557 21.63 14.47 -26.02
N LEU A 558 21.61 13.32 -26.68
CA LEU A 558 22.67 12.31 -26.63
C LEU A 558 23.22 12.02 -28.03
N ASN A 559 22.83 12.80 -29.03
CA ASN A 559 23.18 12.61 -30.41
C ASN A 559 23.50 13.95 -31.08
N PRO A 560 24.79 14.24 -31.35
CA PRO A 560 25.24 15.56 -31.76
C PRO A 560 24.86 15.94 -33.20
N ASP A 561 23.96 15.20 -33.84
CA ASP A 561 23.44 15.33 -35.21
C ASP A 561 22.15 14.50 -35.31
N SER A 562 21.03 15.11 -34.86
CA SER A 562 19.74 14.45 -34.61
C SER A 562 19.07 13.88 -35.86
N ASP A 563 19.24 14.52 -37.02
CA ASP A 563 18.66 14.09 -38.29
C ASP A 563 19.69 13.41 -39.23
N SER A 564 20.96 13.37 -38.81
CA SER A 564 22.07 12.73 -39.52
C SER A 564 22.37 13.34 -40.89
N ASP A 565 22.19 14.65 -41.04
CA ASP A 565 22.48 15.38 -42.27
C ASP A 565 23.96 15.79 -42.42
N GLY A 566 24.72 15.71 -41.31
CA GLY A 566 26.15 16.02 -41.22
C GLY A 566 26.48 17.40 -40.67
N ILE A 567 25.49 18.17 -40.22
CA ILE A 567 25.62 19.40 -39.42
C ILE A 567 25.24 19.05 -37.99
N ILE A 568 26.01 19.52 -37.01
CA ILE A 568 25.67 19.31 -35.60
C ILE A 568 24.52 20.21 -35.19
N ASP A 569 23.62 19.77 -34.30
CA ASP A 569 22.37 20.46 -33.99
C ASP A 569 22.62 21.90 -33.51
N GLY A 570 23.68 22.13 -32.72
CA GLY A 570 24.10 23.47 -32.29
C GLY A 570 24.55 24.44 -33.41
N LEU A 571 24.77 23.95 -34.63
CA LEU A 571 25.04 24.76 -35.83
C LEU A 571 23.93 24.66 -36.90
N ASP A 572 22.92 23.84 -36.64
CA ASP A 572 21.83 23.58 -37.55
C ASP A 572 20.64 24.55 -37.31
N PRO A 573 20.17 25.27 -38.35
CA PRO A 573 18.99 26.13 -38.21
C PRO A 573 17.67 25.38 -38.00
N ASP A 574 17.57 24.10 -38.35
CA ASP A 574 16.44 23.19 -38.08
C ASP A 574 16.96 21.74 -37.84
N PRO A 575 17.33 21.39 -36.58
CA PRO A 575 17.96 20.11 -36.19
C PRO A 575 17.20 18.81 -36.49
N LEU A 576 16.00 18.91 -37.09
CA LEU A 576 15.15 17.78 -37.44
C LEU A 576 14.81 17.72 -38.93
N ASP A 577 15.33 18.67 -39.73
CA ASP A 577 15.14 18.71 -41.18
C ASP A 577 16.42 18.28 -41.93
N PRO A 578 16.51 17.00 -42.36
CA PRO A 578 17.69 16.47 -43.05
C PRO A 578 17.88 17.03 -44.47
N THR A 579 17.09 18.05 -44.84
CA THR A 579 17.16 18.73 -46.13
C THR A 579 17.65 20.17 -46.05
N ASN A 580 18.17 20.60 -44.90
CA ASN A 580 18.64 21.96 -44.70
C ASN A 580 19.74 22.38 -45.69
N PRO A 581 19.69 23.62 -46.21
CA PRO A 581 20.74 24.14 -47.06
C PRO A 581 21.97 24.50 -46.22
N SER A 582 22.90 23.54 -46.12
CA SER A 582 24.23 23.68 -45.52
C SER A 582 24.85 25.09 -45.69
N ILE A 583 25.06 25.78 -44.58
CA ILE A 583 25.71 27.11 -44.56
C ILE A 583 27.22 26.92 -44.71
N THR A 584 27.67 26.57 -45.91
CA THR A 584 29.09 26.62 -46.25
C THR A 584 29.39 27.92 -46.98
N ALA A 585 29.80 28.98 -46.25
CA ALA A 585 30.78 29.98 -46.73
C ALA A 585 31.14 31.06 -45.69
N THR A 586 32.42 31.01 -45.26
CA THR A 586 33.34 32.16 -45.02
C THR A 586 33.75 32.40 -43.57
N ALA A 587 35.06 32.24 -43.37
CA ALA A 587 35.83 32.40 -42.15
C ALA A 587 36.35 33.85 -41.95
N LEU A 588 36.90 34.10 -40.75
CA LEU A 588 37.79 35.20 -40.35
C LEU A 588 37.21 36.64 -40.35
N ALA A 589 36.97 37.21 -39.16
CA ALA A 589 37.80 38.29 -38.60
C ALA A 589 37.23 38.89 -37.29
N ALA A 590 38.14 39.05 -36.32
CA ALA A 590 38.20 40.08 -35.28
C ALA A 590 37.34 39.97 -33.99
N ARG A 591 38.09 39.91 -32.90
CA ARG A 591 37.75 39.94 -31.46
C ARG A 591 37.53 41.42 -30.98
N PRO A 592 37.30 41.70 -29.68
CA PRO A 592 36.04 42.11 -29.05
C PRO A 592 36.03 43.60 -28.58
N THR A 593 34.90 44.16 -28.17
CA THR A 593 34.81 45.17 -27.07
C THR A 593 33.37 45.43 -26.61
N GLN A 594 33.09 45.04 -25.35
CA GLN A 594 32.27 45.67 -24.29
C GLN A 594 30.78 46.09 -24.49
N PRO A 595 29.89 45.82 -23.50
CA PRO A 595 28.51 46.35 -23.41
C PRO A 595 28.41 47.57 -22.44
N PRO A 596 27.22 48.09 -22.06
CA PRO A 596 25.98 48.37 -22.83
C PRO A 596 25.39 49.77 -22.53
N ILE A 597 24.54 50.34 -23.41
CA ILE A 597 23.46 51.27 -22.98
C ILE A 597 22.25 51.20 -23.95
N LEU A 598 21.04 51.04 -23.38
CA LEU A 598 19.68 51.30 -23.91
C LEU A 598 19.57 52.79 -24.41
N PRO A 599 18.57 53.27 -25.23
CA PRO A 599 17.19 52.83 -25.16
C PRO A 599 16.25 52.95 -26.39
N THR A 600 15.06 52.35 -26.21
CA THR A 600 13.70 52.67 -26.73
C THR A 600 13.53 53.31 -28.10
N HIS A 601 12.71 52.70 -28.98
CA HIS A 601 11.75 53.44 -29.83
C HIS A 601 10.51 52.63 -30.22
N THR A 602 9.39 53.34 -30.14
CA THR A 602 7.98 53.09 -30.48
C THR A 602 7.75 52.66 -31.95
N PRO A 603 6.74 51.82 -32.27
CA PRO A 603 6.42 51.46 -33.65
C PRO A 603 5.28 52.29 -34.25
N THR A 604 5.11 52.15 -35.58
CA THR A 604 3.90 52.25 -36.44
C THR A 604 4.04 53.28 -37.59
N PRO A 605 3.48 53.10 -38.80
CA PRO A 605 3.06 51.89 -39.56
C PRO A 605 3.57 51.85 -41.03
N THR A 606 3.67 50.66 -41.67
CA THR A 606 3.28 50.51 -43.09
C THR A 606 2.84 49.08 -43.45
N VAL A 607 1.69 49.03 -44.13
CA VAL A 607 0.84 47.96 -44.69
C VAL A 607 1.53 46.73 -45.35
N PRO A 608 1.00 45.50 -45.17
CA PRO A 608 1.27 44.32 -46.01
C PRO A 608 0.23 44.14 -47.15
N PRO A 609 0.58 43.53 -48.30
CA PRO A 609 -0.40 43.14 -49.31
C PRO A 609 -1.02 41.75 -49.02
N SER A 610 -2.31 41.67 -49.34
CA SER A 610 -3.21 40.51 -49.45
C SER A 610 -2.62 39.10 -49.43
N ALA A 611 -3.06 38.32 -48.44
CA ALA A 611 -3.21 36.87 -48.57
C ALA A 611 -4.69 36.49 -48.47
N THR A 612 -5.08 35.59 -49.37
CA THR A 612 -6.38 34.94 -49.55
C THR A 612 -6.91 34.32 -48.25
N PRO A 613 -8.22 34.36 -47.92
CA PRO A 613 -8.72 33.74 -46.71
C PRO A 613 -8.77 32.22 -46.85
N LEU A 614 -7.87 31.50 -46.18
CA LEU A 614 -8.11 30.11 -45.81
C LEU A 614 -9.05 30.12 -44.59
N SER A 615 -10.35 30.08 -44.87
CA SER A 615 -11.35 29.81 -43.85
C SER A 615 -11.42 28.29 -43.66
N THR A 616 -10.56 27.76 -42.79
CA THR A 616 -10.78 26.47 -42.15
C THR A 616 -10.99 26.75 -40.67
N THR A 617 -12.22 27.06 -40.29
CA THR A 617 -12.66 26.90 -38.91
C THR A 617 -12.34 25.46 -38.52
N PRO A 618 -11.51 25.19 -37.49
CA PRO A 618 -11.37 23.84 -37.00
C PRO A 618 -12.75 23.40 -36.53
N THR A 619 -13.37 22.49 -37.27
CA THR A 619 -14.60 21.85 -36.84
C THR A 619 -14.28 21.06 -35.58
N LEU A 620 -14.93 21.41 -34.47
CA LEU A 620 -14.85 20.64 -33.24
C LEU A 620 -15.07 19.16 -33.60
N PRO A 621 -14.21 18.22 -33.15
CA PRO A 621 -14.41 16.80 -33.42
C PRO A 621 -15.81 16.36 -32.96
N SER A 622 -16.38 15.32 -33.56
CA SER A 622 -17.66 14.79 -33.09
C SER A 622 -17.55 14.33 -31.62
N PRO A 623 -18.56 14.57 -30.77
CA PRO A 623 -18.51 14.16 -29.36
C PRO A 623 -18.34 12.63 -29.23
N PRO A 624 -17.63 12.14 -28.20
CA PRO A 624 -17.53 10.70 -27.95
C PRO A 624 -18.91 10.08 -27.72
N PRO A 625 -19.14 8.80 -28.08
CA PRO A 625 -20.40 8.14 -27.78
C PRO A 625 -20.65 8.09 -26.26
N LEU A 626 -21.87 8.45 -25.85
CA LEU A 626 -22.36 8.42 -24.47
C LEU A 626 -22.96 7.05 -24.15
N THR A 627 -22.35 6.30 -23.23
CA THR A 627 -22.78 4.96 -22.82
C THR A 627 -22.54 4.73 -21.33
N GLY A 628 -23.24 3.77 -20.73
CA GLY A 628 -23.04 3.34 -19.34
C GLY A 628 -24.30 3.45 -18.48
N ALA A 629 -24.16 3.06 -17.22
CA ALA A 629 -25.19 3.16 -16.20
C ALA A 629 -24.85 4.32 -15.25
N ILE A 630 -25.84 5.16 -14.96
CA ILE A 630 -25.72 6.23 -13.97
C ILE A 630 -26.76 6.02 -12.88
N VAL A 631 -26.32 6.04 -11.63
CA VAL A 631 -27.21 6.16 -10.47
C VAL A 631 -27.05 7.53 -9.86
N PHE A 632 -28.13 8.06 -9.32
CA PHE A 632 -28.15 9.40 -8.73
C PHE A 632 -29.27 9.52 -7.71
N GLU A 633 -29.13 10.54 -6.86
CA GLU A 633 -30.13 10.93 -5.89
C GLU A 633 -31.12 11.91 -6.52
N SER A 634 -32.41 11.75 -6.22
CA SER A 634 -33.46 12.63 -6.72
C SER A 634 -34.57 12.80 -5.68
N ASP A 635 -35.03 14.05 -5.48
CA ASP A 635 -36.12 14.37 -4.56
C ASP A 635 -37.51 14.47 -5.23
N ARG A 636 -37.63 14.09 -6.51
CA ARG A 636 -38.85 14.24 -7.33
C ARG A 636 -40.12 13.59 -6.75
N ASP A 637 -39.97 12.68 -5.79
CA ASP A 637 -41.06 11.97 -5.13
C ASP A 637 -41.31 12.41 -3.66
N GLY A 638 -40.70 13.53 -3.23
CA GLY A 638 -40.94 14.20 -1.95
C GLY A 638 -39.86 13.98 -0.87
N ASN A 639 -38.98 13.00 -1.08
CA ASN A 639 -37.78 12.73 -0.28
C ASN A 639 -36.65 12.25 -1.22
N PRO A 640 -35.38 12.38 -0.83
CA PRO A 640 -34.25 11.82 -1.58
C PRO A 640 -34.38 10.31 -1.78
N GLU A 641 -34.32 9.89 -3.03
CA GLU A 641 -34.42 8.49 -3.46
C GLU A 641 -33.37 8.19 -4.55
N ILE A 642 -32.98 6.92 -4.67
CA ILE A 642 -31.99 6.47 -5.66
C ILE A 642 -32.69 6.14 -6.98
N TYR A 643 -32.23 6.76 -8.07
CA TYR A 643 -32.66 6.47 -9.44
C TYR A 643 -31.52 5.87 -10.24
N LEU A 644 -31.88 5.03 -11.20
CA LEU A 644 -30.98 4.43 -12.17
C LEU A 644 -31.40 4.84 -13.57
N SER A 645 -30.42 5.17 -14.40
CA SER A 645 -30.60 5.40 -15.82
C SER A 645 -29.55 4.67 -16.63
N GLN A 646 -29.94 4.16 -17.80
CA GLN A 646 -29.00 3.71 -18.82
C GLN A 646 -28.81 4.87 -19.80
N VAL A 647 -27.57 5.35 -19.94
CA VAL A 647 -27.27 6.47 -20.83
C VAL A 647 -27.58 6.04 -22.27
N GLY A 648 -28.50 6.77 -22.93
CA GLY A 648 -29.03 6.43 -24.25
C GLY A 648 -30.20 5.43 -24.27
N GLY A 649 -30.61 4.93 -23.10
CA GLY A 649 -31.77 4.03 -22.92
C GLY A 649 -33.07 4.77 -22.58
N PRO A 650 -34.19 4.04 -22.44
CA PRO A 650 -35.50 4.64 -22.18
C PRO A 650 -35.67 5.05 -20.70
N GLY A 651 -35.36 6.31 -20.39
CA GLY A 651 -35.80 7.02 -19.18
C GLY A 651 -35.17 6.62 -17.84
N PHE A 652 -35.63 7.27 -16.77
CA PHE A 652 -35.17 7.11 -15.40
C PHE A 652 -36.03 6.10 -14.62
N ARG A 653 -35.39 5.18 -13.88
CA ARG A 653 -36.07 4.20 -13.02
C ARG A 653 -35.76 4.47 -11.55
N ARG A 654 -36.80 4.70 -10.75
CA ARG A 654 -36.70 4.75 -9.28
C ARG A 654 -36.35 3.36 -8.73
N LEU A 655 -35.36 3.27 -7.83
CA LEU A 655 -34.92 2.03 -7.19
C LEU A 655 -35.37 1.90 -5.74
N THR A 656 -35.43 3.00 -4.99
CA THR A 656 -35.85 3.03 -3.59
C THR A 656 -37.19 3.77 -3.44
N SER A 657 -37.98 3.45 -2.40
CA SER A 657 -39.32 4.06 -2.20
C SER A 657 -39.73 4.19 -0.74
N HIS A 658 -38.74 4.30 0.15
CA HIS A 658 -38.97 4.34 1.59
C HIS A 658 -39.18 5.79 2.05
N PRO A 659 -39.97 6.09 3.09
CA PRO A 659 -40.09 7.45 3.64
C PRO A 659 -38.80 8.06 4.22
N ALA A 660 -37.70 7.31 4.20
CA ALA A 660 -36.38 7.71 4.69
C ALA A 660 -35.63 8.41 3.56
N ASN A 661 -34.59 9.16 3.91
CA ASN A 661 -33.71 9.72 2.89
C ASN A 661 -32.74 8.61 2.45
N ASP A 662 -32.71 8.34 1.15
CA ASP A 662 -31.75 7.46 0.51
C ASP A 662 -30.87 8.32 -0.43
N SER A 663 -29.59 8.46 -0.10
CA SER A 663 -28.68 9.46 -0.70
C SER A 663 -27.30 8.89 -1.04
N GLN A 664 -26.49 9.67 -1.76
CA GLN A 664 -25.06 9.38 -2.03
C GLN A 664 -24.79 7.98 -2.63
N PRO A 665 -25.42 7.61 -3.76
CA PRO A 665 -25.26 6.29 -4.33
C PRO A 665 -23.88 6.09 -4.96
N ALA A 666 -23.33 4.88 -4.83
CA ALA A 666 -22.09 4.44 -5.46
C ALA A 666 -22.27 3.07 -6.15
N LEU A 667 -22.12 3.06 -7.48
CA LEU A 667 -22.12 1.83 -8.28
C LEU A 667 -20.80 1.06 -8.13
N SER A 668 -20.89 -0.25 -7.89
CA SER A 668 -19.73 -1.14 -7.87
C SER A 668 -19.02 -1.18 -9.24
N PRO A 669 -17.71 -1.49 -9.31
CA PRO A 669 -16.96 -1.48 -10.58
C PRO A 669 -17.53 -2.42 -11.66
N ASP A 670 -18.15 -3.52 -11.24
CA ASP A 670 -18.83 -4.48 -12.12
C ASP A 670 -20.32 -4.17 -12.34
N ALA A 671 -20.80 -3.03 -11.83
CA ALA A 671 -22.19 -2.58 -11.81
C ALA A 671 -23.18 -3.62 -11.22
N SER A 672 -22.71 -4.56 -10.40
CA SER A 672 -23.53 -5.63 -9.83
C SER A 672 -24.16 -5.28 -8.48
N TRP A 673 -23.73 -4.19 -7.86
CA TRP A 673 -24.24 -3.66 -6.58
C TRP A 673 -24.26 -2.13 -6.58
N ILE A 674 -25.15 -1.57 -5.77
CA ILE A 674 -25.22 -0.14 -5.44
C ILE A 674 -25.09 -0.04 -3.93
N ALA A 675 -24.12 0.75 -3.47
CA ALA A 675 -24.02 1.18 -2.08
C ALA A 675 -24.64 2.58 -1.95
N PHE A 676 -25.30 2.89 -0.84
CA PHE A 676 -25.90 4.20 -0.62
C PHE A 676 -26.14 4.45 0.87
N THR A 677 -26.24 5.71 1.26
CA THR A 677 -26.55 6.11 2.63
C THR A 677 -28.06 6.11 2.84
N SER A 678 -28.54 5.54 3.94
CA SER A 678 -29.97 5.54 4.30
C SER A 678 -30.18 5.76 5.78
N ASN A 679 -31.15 6.61 6.14
CA ASN A 679 -31.53 6.84 7.54
C ASN A 679 -32.76 6.04 8.01
N ARG A 680 -33.09 4.95 7.30
CA ARG A 680 -34.32 4.17 7.55
C ARG A 680 -34.39 3.47 8.92
N ASP A 681 -33.24 3.28 9.58
CA ASP A 681 -33.15 2.68 10.91
C ASP A 681 -33.03 3.72 12.05
N GLY A 682 -33.04 5.02 11.73
CA GLY A 682 -33.02 6.13 12.70
C GLY A 682 -31.73 6.96 12.71
N ASN A 683 -30.64 6.41 12.17
CA ASN A 683 -29.34 7.04 11.94
C ASN A 683 -28.86 6.70 10.51
N ASN A 684 -27.87 7.45 9.99
CA ASN A 684 -27.33 7.20 8.66
C ASN A 684 -26.51 5.92 8.65
N GLU A 685 -26.82 5.01 7.74
CA GLU A 685 -26.15 3.72 7.58
C GLU A 685 -25.86 3.44 6.12
N ILE A 686 -24.80 2.66 5.85
CA ILE A 686 -24.48 2.22 4.50
C ILE A 686 -25.30 0.98 4.15
N TYR A 687 -26.08 1.10 3.08
CA TYR A 687 -26.92 0.03 2.56
C TYR A 687 -26.45 -0.45 1.19
N LEU A 688 -26.59 -1.76 0.95
CA LEU A 688 -26.32 -2.40 -0.34
C LEU A 688 -27.62 -2.88 -0.98
N MET A 689 -27.76 -2.69 -2.29
CA MET A 689 -28.82 -3.30 -3.10
C MET A 689 -28.32 -3.73 -4.47
N LYS A 690 -29.07 -4.60 -5.13
CA LYS A 690 -28.88 -4.91 -6.55
C LYS A 690 -29.38 -3.76 -7.44
N PRO A 691 -28.84 -3.57 -8.66
CA PRO A 691 -29.32 -2.54 -9.60
C PRO A 691 -30.79 -2.69 -10.03
N ASP A 692 -31.42 -3.82 -9.74
CA ASP A 692 -32.85 -4.03 -9.94
C ASP A 692 -33.71 -3.64 -8.71
N GLY A 693 -33.09 -3.10 -7.65
CA GLY A 693 -33.72 -2.72 -6.38
C GLY A 693 -33.88 -3.87 -5.38
N THR A 694 -33.42 -5.08 -5.70
CA THR A 694 -33.57 -6.26 -4.83
C THR A 694 -32.38 -6.42 -3.87
N ARG A 695 -32.48 -7.38 -2.92
CA ARG A 695 -31.42 -7.75 -1.96
C ARG A 695 -30.89 -6.59 -1.11
N LEU A 696 -31.80 -5.70 -0.72
CA LEU A 696 -31.48 -4.61 0.18
C LEU A 696 -30.95 -5.13 1.54
N THR A 697 -29.77 -4.67 1.95
CA THR A 697 -29.09 -5.12 3.18
C THR A 697 -28.34 -3.96 3.85
N ASN A 698 -28.47 -3.80 5.17
CA ASN A 698 -27.68 -2.85 5.97
C ASN A 698 -26.26 -3.43 6.19
N LEU A 699 -25.21 -2.68 5.84
CA LEU A 699 -23.81 -3.09 5.90
C LEU A 699 -23.10 -2.69 7.20
N THR A 700 -23.41 -1.51 7.77
CA THR A 700 -22.59 -0.87 8.82
C THR A 700 -23.24 -0.79 10.22
N ASN A 701 -24.51 -1.17 10.33
CA ASN A 701 -25.35 -1.24 11.53
C ASN A 701 -24.68 -0.91 12.88
N SER A 702 -24.62 0.38 13.21
CA SER A 702 -24.09 0.92 14.46
C SER A 702 -25.00 2.03 15.02
N PRO A 703 -24.77 2.54 16.24
CA PRO A 703 -25.48 3.72 16.75
C PRO A 703 -24.99 5.06 16.18
N SER A 704 -23.99 5.05 15.31
CA SER A 704 -23.26 6.23 14.82
C SER A 704 -23.65 6.50 13.36
N ASP A 705 -23.43 7.70 12.84
CA ASP A 705 -23.75 8.01 11.45
C ASP A 705 -22.63 7.56 10.51
N ASP A 706 -22.99 6.84 9.45
CA ASP A 706 -22.12 6.38 8.38
C ASP A 706 -22.58 6.96 7.03
N ARG A 707 -21.67 7.54 6.24
CA ARG A 707 -21.97 8.22 4.96
C ARG A 707 -20.84 8.10 3.93
N ASP A 708 -21.05 8.69 2.74
CA ASP A 708 -20.07 8.77 1.65
C ASP A 708 -19.47 7.40 1.22
N PRO A 709 -20.29 6.38 0.89
CA PRO A 709 -19.76 5.08 0.50
C PRO A 709 -19.07 5.13 -0.87
N THR A 710 -17.90 4.49 -0.98
CA THR A 710 -17.21 4.27 -2.26
C THR A 710 -16.67 2.85 -2.35
N TRP A 711 -16.68 2.27 -3.56
CA TRP A 711 -16.14 0.94 -3.82
C TRP A 711 -14.66 0.96 -4.14
N SER A 712 -13.93 -0.05 -3.66
CA SER A 712 -12.59 -0.35 -4.18
C SER A 712 -12.66 -0.77 -5.65
N PRO A 713 -11.60 -0.56 -6.45
CA PRO A 713 -11.61 -0.87 -7.89
C PRO A 713 -11.79 -2.35 -8.21
N ASP A 714 -11.47 -3.23 -7.27
CA ASP A 714 -11.70 -4.69 -7.34
C ASP A 714 -13.08 -5.13 -6.83
N GLY A 715 -13.88 -4.21 -6.27
CA GLY A 715 -15.20 -4.45 -5.71
C GLY A 715 -15.23 -5.25 -4.41
N GLN A 716 -14.09 -5.48 -3.75
CA GLN A 716 -14.01 -6.27 -2.52
C GLN A 716 -14.24 -5.47 -1.25
N TRP A 717 -13.95 -4.17 -1.28
CA TRP A 717 -14.01 -3.27 -0.13
C TRP A 717 -14.90 -2.07 -0.41
N LEU A 718 -15.49 -1.53 0.65
CA LEU A 718 -16.03 -0.18 0.67
C LEU A 718 -15.20 0.67 1.61
N ALA A 719 -14.93 1.92 1.22
CA ALA A 719 -14.58 2.98 2.17
C ALA A 719 -15.80 3.86 2.41
N PHE A 720 -15.89 4.44 3.61
CA PHE A 720 -16.98 5.33 4.02
C PHE A 720 -16.52 6.19 5.20
N ALA A 721 -17.21 7.29 5.47
CA ALA A 721 -16.96 8.15 6.62
C ALA A 721 -17.89 7.77 7.78
N SER A 722 -17.37 7.73 9.02
CA SER A 722 -18.14 7.40 10.22
C SER A 722 -17.78 8.32 11.39
N ASP A 723 -18.76 8.72 12.19
CA ASP A 723 -18.54 9.53 13.40
C ASP A 723 -18.40 8.71 14.70
N ARG A 724 -18.25 7.38 14.59
CA ARG A 724 -18.26 6.43 15.72
C ARG A 724 -17.16 6.62 16.77
N THR A 725 -16.15 7.43 16.48
CA THR A 725 -15.01 7.76 17.36
C THR A 725 -15.13 9.15 17.98
N GLY A 726 -16.18 9.91 17.64
CA GLY A 726 -16.48 11.25 18.17
C GLY A 726 -16.32 12.38 17.16
N ASN A 727 -15.61 12.13 16.06
CA ASN A 727 -15.44 12.99 14.88
C ASN A 727 -15.52 12.11 13.62
N TRP A 728 -15.66 12.71 12.44
CA TRP A 728 -15.72 11.95 11.20
C TRP A 728 -14.36 11.35 10.85
N GLU A 729 -14.30 10.03 10.66
CA GLU A 729 -13.09 9.31 10.27
C GLU A 729 -13.37 8.35 9.11
N ILE A 730 -12.32 7.97 8.38
CA ILE A 730 -12.44 7.07 7.23
C ILE A 730 -12.33 5.62 7.67
N PHE A 731 -13.38 4.84 7.41
CA PHE A 731 -13.42 3.41 7.65
C PHE A 731 -13.41 2.63 6.34
N VAL A 732 -12.93 1.38 6.42
CA VAL A 732 -13.08 0.38 5.36
C VAL A 732 -13.72 -0.88 5.89
N VAL A 733 -14.53 -1.52 5.05
CA VAL A 733 -15.17 -2.80 5.36
C VAL A 733 -15.22 -3.66 4.10
N HIS A 734 -15.07 -4.97 4.25
CA HIS A 734 -15.25 -5.88 3.13
C HIS A 734 -16.73 -5.84 2.69
N ALA A 735 -17.02 -6.01 1.41
CA ALA A 735 -18.38 -5.94 0.84
C ALA A 735 -19.40 -6.96 1.42
N ASN A 736 -18.93 -7.88 2.27
CA ASN A 736 -19.75 -8.85 2.99
C ASN A 736 -20.00 -8.44 4.46
N GLY A 737 -19.53 -7.27 4.89
CA GLY A 737 -19.62 -6.73 6.25
C GLY A 737 -18.51 -7.17 7.21
N SER A 738 -17.54 -7.97 6.77
CA SER A 738 -16.43 -8.41 7.61
C SER A 738 -15.23 -7.45 7.57
N ASP A 739 -14.32 -7.61 8.52
CA ASP A 739 -13.01 -6.93 8.54
C ASP A 739 -13.11 -5.40 8.49
N LEU A 740 -14.02 -4.86 9.30
CA LEU A 740 -14.21 -3.42 9.50
C LEU A 740 -13.00 -2.80 10.22
N ARG A 741 -12.40 -1.77 9.61
CA ARG A 741 -11.18 -1.11 10.11
C ARG A 741 -11.31 0.41 10.01
N ASN A 742 -10.76 1.10 11.00
CA ASN A 742 -10.53 2.53 10.94
C ASN A 742 -9.20 2.82 10.25
N LEU A 743 -9.15 3.78 9.33
CA LEU A 743 -7.94 4.19 8.61
C LEU A 743 -7.40 5.55 9.05
N THR A 744 -8.22 6.43 9.64
CA THR A 744 -7.79 7.75 10.14
C THR A 744 -7.97 7.84 11.65
N ASN A 745 -7.18 8.71 12.30
CA ASN A 745 -7.25 8.96 13.74
C ASN A 745 -6.73 10.36 14.07
N TYR A 746 -7.40 11.38 13.54
CA TYR A 746 -7.05 12.78 13.76
C TYR A 746 -8.17 13.50 14.50
N PRO A 747 -7.92 14.56 15.31
CA PRO A 747 -9.00 15.31 15.98
C PRO A 747 -9.94 16.10 15.05
N SER A 748 -9.72 16.03 13.74
CA SER A 748 -10.40 16.79 12.69
C SER A 748 -11.41 15.90 11.97
N ASP A 749 -12.25 16.48 11.13
CA ASP A 749 -13.22 15.68 10.35
C ASP A 749 -12.58 15.20 9.05
N GLU A 750 -12.62 13.89 8.80
CA GLU A 750 -12.28 13.24 7.55
C GLU A 750 -13.50 12.62 6.88
N THR A 751 -13.75 13.01 5.62
CA THR A 751 -14.99 12.68 4.89
C THR A 751 -14.74 12.41 3.41
N GLN A 752 -15.78 12.03 2.68
CA GLN A 752 -15.76 11.90 1.21
C GLN A 752 -14.58 11.06 0.66
N PRO A 753 -14.36 9.83 1.16
CA PRO A 753 -13.31 8.97 0.63
C PRO A 753 -13.63 8.56 -0.80
N ILE A 754 -12.60 8.47 -1.64
CA ILE A 754 -12.65 7.86 -2.96
C ILE A 754 -11.47 6.93 -3.18
N TRP A 755 -11.75 5.76 -3.74
CA TRP A 755 -10.70 4.82 -4.13
C TRP A 755 -10.15 5.18 -5.50
N TYR A 756 -8.84 5.03 -5.65
CA TYR A 756 -8.20 5.07 -6.95
C TYR A 756 -7.02 4.10 -7.01
N THR A 757 -6.55 3.83 -8.22
CA THR A 757 -5.39 2.96 -8.44
C THR A 757 -4.31 3.76 -9.12
N GLU A 758 -3.19 3.96 -8.44
CA GLU A 758 -2.00 4.45 -9.10
C GLU A 758 -1.39 3.34 -9.94
N GLN A 759 -1.26 3.62 -11.24
CA GLN A 759 -0.48 2.78 -12.14
C GLN A 759 0.98 3.24 -12.05
N GLN A 760 1.73 2.67 -11.11
CA GLN A 760 3.18 2.83 -11.10
C GLN A 760 3.77 1.64 -11.84
N PHE A 761 4.45 1.91 -12.96
CA PHE A 761 5.22 0.96 -13.79
C PHE A 761 4.93 -0.52 -13.49
N LEU A 762 3.83 -1.02 -14.06
CA LEU A 762 3.38 -2.43 -14.06
C LEU A 762 2.91 -3.02 -12.70
N ALA A 763 2.68 -2.21 -11.67
CA ALA A 763 1.91 -2.57 -10.49
C ALA A 763 0.75 -1.58 -10.23
N SER A 764 -0.42 -2.12 -9.86
CA SER A 764 -1.55 -1.33 -9.36
C SER A 764 -1.40 -1.14 -7.85
N ASN A 765 -1.15 0.09 -7.39
CA ASN A 765 -1.25 0.42 -5.97
C ASN A 765 -2.61 1.07 -5.72
N GLN A 766 -3.45 0.45 -4.92
CA GLN A 766 -4.71 1.07 -4.51
C GLN A 766 -4.38 2.16 -3.48
N LYS A 767 -5.06 3.30 -3.58
CA LYS A 767 -4.99 4.42 -2.65
C LYS A 767 -6.39 4.96 -2.38
N ILE A 768 -6.51 5.74 -1.33
CA ILE A 768 -7.74 6.44 -0.96
C ILE A 768 -7.42 7.93 -0.89
N ALA A 769 -8.14 8.74 -1.68
CA ALA A 769 -8.19 10.18 -1.45
C ALA A 769 -9.40 10.52 -0.58
N PHE A 770 -9.30 11.55 0.26
CA PHE A 770 -10.34 11.92 1.20
C PHE A 770 -10.23 13.41 1.55
N VAL A 771 -11.31 13.98 2.07
CA VAL A 771 -11.37 15.39 2.45
C VAL A 771 -11.13 15.52 3.95
N THR A 772 -10.27 16.45 4.36
CA THR A 772 -9.96 16.72 5.77
C THR A 772 -9.88 18.21 6.02
N ASN A 773 -10.25 18.66 7.22
CA ASN A 773 -10.12 20.05 7.67
C ASN A 773 -9.00 20.24 8.71
N ARG A 774 -8.03 19.32 8.76
CA ARG A 774 -6.92 19.32 9.74
C ARG A 774 -6.09 20.62 9.74
N ASP A 775 -6.07 21.33 8.62
CA ASP A 775 -5.35 22.59 8.43
C ASP A 775 -6.26 23.83 8.45
N ASN A 776 -7.44 23.72 9.09
CA ASN A 776 -8.50 24.73 9.24
C ASN A 776 -9.38 25.01 8.00
N GLN A 777 -9.07 24.38 6.88
CA GLN A 777 -9.77 24.52 5.61
C GLN A 777 -9.86 23.14 4.94
N ARG A 778 -10.93 22.90 4.17
CA ARG A 778 -11.17 21.56 3.61
C ARG A 778 -10.22 21.32 2.45
N GLU A 779 -9.44 20.26 2.53
CA GLU A 779 -8.48 19.89 1.50
C GLU A 779 -8.54 18.42 1.16
N ILE A 780 -8.02 18.09 -0.02
CA ILE A 780 -7.96 16.72 -0.51
C ILE A 780 -6.62 16.13 -0.16
N TYR A 781 -6.66 15.13 0.71
CA TYR A 781 -5.51 14.31 1.08
C TYR A 781 -5.59 12.95 0.39
N THR A 782 -4.45 12.28 0.25
CA THR A 782 -4.37 10.88 -0.18
C THR A 782 -3.64 10.03 0.86
N MET A 783 -3.94 8.74 0.91
CA MET A 783 -3.30 7.76 1.78
C MET A 783 -3.20 6.37 1.14
N SER A 784 -2.32 5.52 1.66
CA SER A 784 -2.31 4.10 1.36
C SER A 784 -3.49 3.37 2.02
N ILE A 785 -3.85 2.18 1.52
CA ILE A 785 -5.04 1.41 1.96
C ILE A 785 -4.98 0.92 3.41
N ASP A 786 -3.84 1.04 4.05
CA ASP A 786 -3.60 0.75 5.46
C ASP A 786 -3.65 2.01 6.35
N GLY A 787 -3.95 3.18 5.77
CA GLY A 787 -4.12 4.46 6.48
C GLY A 787 -2.84 5.30 6.62
N PHE A 788 -1.70 4.77 6.19
CA PHE A 788 -0.40 5.45 6.23
C PHE A 788 -0.16 6.36 5.01
N ILE A 789 0.96 7.08 5.02
CA ILE A 789 1.44 7.92 3.90
C ILE A 789 0.36 8.94 3.51
N GLN A 790 -0.03 9.78 4.47
CA GLN A 790 -1.03 10.81 4.22
C GLN A 790 -0.39 12.06 3.63
N THR A 791 -0.79 12.45 2.42
CA THR A 791 -0.22 13.59 1.68
C THR A 791 -1.31 14.53 1.21
N ASN A 792 -1.14 15.83 1.41
CA ASN A 792 -2.02 16.86 0.87
C ASN A 792 -1.83 17.01 -0.64
N LEU A 793 -2.90 16.96 -1.43
CA LEU A 793 -2.85 17.10 -2.89
C LEU A 793 -3.27 18.49 -3.39
N SER A 794 -4.04 19.27 -2.62
CA SER A 794 -4.70 20.47 -3.14
C SER A 794 -4.13 21.79 -2.61
N ASN A 795 -3.51 21.78 -1.42
CA ASN A 795 -2.72 22.84 -0.77
C ASN A 795 -2.94 24.28 -1.28
N ASN A 796 -4.03 24.92 -0.87
CA ASN A 796 -4.32 26.33 -1.15
C ASN A 796 -5.26 26.91 -0.07
N PRO A 797 -5.53 28.23 0.01
CA PRO A 797 -6.31 28.79 1.12
C PRO A 797 -7.85 28.69 0.94
N SER A 798 -8.33 27.77 0.10
CA SER A 798 -9.75 27.66 -0.29
C SER A 798 -10.24 26.22 -0.08
N ASP A 799 -11.55 26.05 0.11
CA ASP A 799 -12.11 24.72 0.31
C ASP A 799 -12.07 23.91 -0.99
N ASP A 800 -11.43 22.75 -0.93
CA ASP A 800 -11.45 21.70 -1.93
C ASP A 800 -12.12 20.43 -1.37
N TYR A 801 -13.10 19.90 -2.11
CA TYR A 801 -13.91 18.77 -1.64
C TYR A 801 -14.53 17.99 -2.79
N SER A 802 -15.23 16.90 -2.46
CA SER A 802 -15.90 15.99 -3.41
C SER A 802 -14.97 15.48 -4.51
N PRO A 803 -13.82 14.88 -4.17
CA PRO A 803 -12.92 14.32 -5.15
C PRO A 803 -13.56 13.12 -5.87
N ALA A 804 -13.18 12.87 -7.11
CA ALA A 804 -13.46 11.65 -7.84
C ALA A 804 -12.29 11.30 -8.76
N ALA A 805 -11.93 10.02 -8.82
CA ALA A 805 -10.79 9.57 -9.60
C ALA A 805 -11.17 9.17 -11.02
N SER A 806 -10.25 9.46 -11.95
CA SER A 806 -10.31 8.91 -13.30
C SER A 806 -10.24 7.37 -13.24
N PRO A 807 -10.83 6.65 -14.20
CA PRO A 807 -10.75 5.19 -14.24
C PRO A 807 -9.33 4.66 -14.45
N TYR A 808 -8.40 5.52 -14.90
CA TYR A 808 -6.98 5.20 -15.05
C TYR A 808 -6.17 5.54 -13.80
N GLY A 809 -6.74 6.30 -12.85
CA GLY A 809 -6.12 6.74 -11.61
C GLY A 809 -4.94 7.70 -11.79
N ASP A 810 -4.82 8.30 -12.98
CA ASP A 810 -3.83 9.32 -13.35
C ASP A 810 -4.26 10.74 -12.96
N ARG A 811 -5.57 10.96 -12.80
CA ARG A 811 -6.19 12.27 -12.56
C ARG A 811 -7.29 12.19 -11.53
N LEU A 812 -7.46 13.29 -10.79
CA LEU A 812 -8.56 13.51 -9.87
C LEU A 812 -9.35 14.73 -10.34
N VAL A 813 -10.67 14.67 -10.31
CA VAL A 813 -11.55 15.85 -10.39
C VAL A 813 -12.09 16.14 -9.02
N PHE A 814 -12.35 17.41 -8.73
CA PHE A 814 -12.83 17.84 -7.42
C PHE A 814 -13.54 19.19 -7.53
N VAL A 815 -14.22 19.58 -6.47
CA VAL A 815 -14.84 20.89 -6.34
C VAL A 815 -13.88 21.82 -5.61
N SER A 816 -13.68 23.02 -6.13
CA SER A 816 -12.97 24.10 -5.43
C SER A 816 -13.78 25.38 -5.43
N ASN A 817 -13.69 26.17 -4.35
CA ASN A 817 -14.29 27.51 -4.29
C ASN A 817 -13.27 28.65 -4.45
N ARG A 818 -12.05 28.36 -4.88
CA ARG A 818 -10.95 29.34 -5.00
C ARG A 818 -11.22 30.51 -5.94
N ASP A 819 -12.15 30.34 -6.89
CA ASP A 819 -12.57 31.39 -7.85
C ASP A 819 -13.83 32.15 -7.40
N GLY A 820 -14.35 31.89 -6.18
CA GLY A 820 -15.46 32.64 -5.56
C GLY A 820 -16.80 31.89 -5.49
N ASN A 821 -16.94 30.79 -6.23
CA ASN A 821 -18.07 29.85 -6.20
C ASN A 821 -17.56 28.42 -6.43
N ALA A 822 -18.39 27.40 -6.14
CA ALA A 822 -18.02 26.01 -6.35
C ALA A 822 -17.91 25.68 -7.85
N GLU A 823 -16.72 25.30 -8.29
CA GLU A 823 -16.40 24.94 -9.66
C GLU A 823 -15.65 23.59 -9.70
N ILE A 824 -15.73 22.88 -10.84
CA ILE A 824 -15.06 21.60 -11.04
C ILE A 824 -13.62 21.84 -11.52
N TYR A 825 -12.67 21.38 -10.74
CA TYR A 825 -11.26 21.35 -11.08
C TYR A 825 -10.79 19.94 -11.41
N VAL A 826 -9.69 19.86 -12.14
CA VAL A 826 -8.95 18.61 -12.39
C VAL A 826 -7.49 18.79 -12.00
N MET A 827 -6.87 17.74 -11.47
CA MET A 827 -5.44 17.67 -11.15
C MET A 827 -4.87 16.30 -11.49
N SER A 828 -3.54 16.17 -11.56
CA SER A 828 -2.89 14.86 -11.57
C SER A 828 -3.11 14.14 -10.25
N ASN A 829 -2.95 12.82 -10.23
CA ASN A 829 -2.99 12.02 -9.00
C ASN A 829 -1.90 12.39 -7.97
N SER A 830 -0.90 13.19 -8.35
CA SER A 830 0.12 13.78 -7.50
C SER A 830 -0.21 15.21 -7.01
N GLY A 831 -1.39 15.75 -7.34
CA GLY A 831 -1.82 17.10 -6.95
C GLY A 831 -1.32 18.22 -7.87
N ARG A 832 -0.45 17.92 -8.84
CA ARG A 832 0.09 18.87 -9.82
C ARG A 832 -0.96 19.20 -10.91
N ASN A 833 -0.71 20.27 -11.67
CA ASN A 833 -1.52 20.68 -12.83
C ASN A 833 -3.01 20.89 -12.54
N GLN A 834 -3.30 21.64 -11.46
CA GLN A 834 -4.67 21.97 -11.10
C GLN A 834 -5.27 22.96 -12.09
N LEU A 835 -6.33 22.58 -12.80
CA LEU A 835 -6.99 23.35 -13.85
C LEU A 835 -8.49 23.44 -13.60
N ASN A 836 -9.06 24.63 -13.76
CA ASN A 836 -10.49 24.83 -13.67
C ASN A 836 -11.20 24.36 -14.97
N LEU A 837 -12.17 23.45 -14.86
CA LEU A 837 -12.96 22.93 -15.99
C LEU A 837 -14.29 23.64 -16.19
N THR A 838 -14.83 24.28 -15.14
CA THR A 838 -16.09 25.03 -15.21
C THR A 838 -15.86 26.45 -14.69
N ASN A 839 -16.39 27.45 -15.39
CA ASN A 839 -16.18 28.84 -14.98
C ASN A 839 -17.43 29.63 -15.33
N ASN A 840 -18.35 29.69 -14.37
CA ASN A 840 -19.66 30.27 -14.55
C ASN A 840 -20.22 30.76 -13.20
N ALA A 841 -21.47 31.25 -13.19
CA ALA A 841 -22.08 31.78 -11.95
C ALA A 841 -22.79 30.71 -11.12
N ALA A 842 -22.93 29.49 -11.65
CA ALA A 842 -23.62 28.37 -11.01
C ALA A 842 -22.74 27.72 -9.94
N GLN A 843 -23.34 26.88 -9.10
CA GLN A 843 -22.61 25.93 -8.27
C GLN A 843 -22.46 24.61 -9.03
N ASP A 844 -21.23 24.21 -9.31
CA ASP A 844 -20.92 22.94 -9.94
C ASP A 844 -20.32 21.97 -8.90
N LEU A 845 -21.02 20.86 -8.64
CA LEU A 845 -20.81 19.98 -7.49
C LEU A 845 -20.76 18.48 -7.87
N TYR A 846 -20.21 17.65 -6.98
CA TYR A 846 -20.24 16.19 -7.05
C TYR A 846 -19.83 15.58 -8.40
N PRO A 847 -18.60 15.84 -8.89
CA PRO A 847 -18.15 15.29 -10.15
C PRO A 847 -17.89 13.78 -10.05
N THR A 848 -18.13 13.05 -11.15
CA THR A 848 -17.74 11.65 -11.33
C THR A 848 -17.28 11.41 -12.77
N TRP A 849 -16.36 10.48 -12.96
CA TRP A 849 -15.93 10.02 -14.28
C TRP A 849 -16.84 8.93 -14.83
N SER A 850 -17.01 8.89 -16.15
CA SER A 850 -17.45 7.69 -16.85
C SER A 850 -16.36 6.60 -16.78
N SER A 851 -16.75 5.32 -16.82
CA SER A 851 -15.79 4.19 -16.75
C SER A 851 -14.73 4.16 -17.85
N ASP A 852 -15.01 4.81 -18.99
CA ASP A 852 -14.09 4.94 -20.12
C ASP A 852 -13.23 6.22 -20.06
N GLY A 853 -13.45 7.08 -19.06
CA GLY A 853 -12.70 8.31 -18.85
C GLY A 853 -12.95 9.38 -19.91
N ARG A 854 -13.96 9.22 -20.78
CA ARG A 854 -14.26 10.15 -21.88
C ARG A 854 -15.29 11.22 -21.51
N TRP A 855 -15.99 11.06 -20.41
CA TRP A 855 -17.02 11.97 -19.91
C TRP A 855 -16.88 12.18 -18.40
N LEU A 856 -17.35 13.34 -17.96
CA LEU A 856 -17.60 13.69 -16.58
C LEU A 856 -19.10 13.91 -16.42
N ALA A 857 -19.67 13.41 -15.33
CA ALA A 857 -20.98 13.84 -14.84
C ALA A 857 -20.80 14.67 -13.58
N PHE A 858 -21.62 15.68 -13.38
CA PHE A 858 -21.60 16.54 -12.20
C PHE A 858 -22.98 17.18 -12.01
N THR A 859 -23.22 17.72 -10.83
CA THR A 859 -24.46 18.44 -10.49
C THR A 859 -24.25 19.94 -10.75
N SER A 860 -25.22 20.63 -11.35
CA SER A 860 -25.16 22.09 -11.54
C SER A 860 -26.53 22.72 -11.35
N ASP A 861 -26.57 23.94 -10.78
CA ASP A 861 -27.79 24.75 -10.65
C ASP A 861 -27.99 25.79 -11.78
N ARG A 862 -27.20 25.71 -12.86
CA ARG A 862 -27.16 26.72 -13.93
C ARG A 862 -28.49 26.96 -14.64
N ASP A 863 -29.42 26.00 -14.62
CA ASP A 863 -30.77 26.13 -15.21
C ASP A 863 -31.86 26.47 -14.16
N GLY A 864 -31.47 26.78 -12.91
CA GLY A 864 -32.35 27.25 -11.84
C GLY A 864 -32.74 26.19 -10.79
N ASN A 865 -32.38 24.94 -11.02
CA ASN A 865 -32.48 23.82 -10.09
C ASN A 865 -31.26 22.89 -10.30
N LEU A 866 -30.96 22.04 -9.30
CA LEU A 866 -29.85 21.10 -9.40
C LEU A 866 -30.20 19.97 -10.37
N ASP A 867 -29.46 19.90 -11.46
CA ASP A 867 -29.57 18.87 -12.50
C ASP A 867 -28.20 18.20 -12.72
N ILE A 868 -28.21 17.00 -13.32
CA ILE A 868 -26.99 16.30 -13.71
C ILE A 868 -26.57 16.77 -15.11
N TYR A 869 -25.33 17.23 -15.24
CA TYR A 869 -24.71 17.64 -16.49
C TYR A 869 -23.58 16.70 -16.88
N PHE A 870 -23.41 16.51 -18.19
CA PHE A 870 -22.27 15.84 -18.77
C PHE A 870 -21.34 16.84 -19.47
N MET A 871 -20.04 16.60 -19.40
CA MET A 871 -19.02 17.31 -20.18
C MET A 871 -17.84 16.38 -20.52
N SER A 872 -17.03 16.76 -21.51
CA SER A 872 -15.75 16.10 -21.72
C SER A 872 -14.74 16.52 -20.63
N PRO A 873 -13.70 15.70 -20.39
CA PRO A 873 -12.60 16.03 -19.47
C PRO A 873 -11.80 17.30 -19.84
N SER A 874 -12.03 17.86 -21.03
CA SER A 874 -11.47 19.13 -21.48
C SER A 874 -12.39 20.33 -21.21
N GLY A 875 -13.52 20.14 -20.52
CA GLY A 875 -14.53 21.17 -20.28
C GLY A 875 -15.44 21.48 -21.48
N SER A 876 -15.38 20.67 -22.54
CA SER A 876 -16.19 20.85 -23.77
C SER A 876 -17.43 19.94 -23.77
N TYR A 877 -18.31 20.07 -24.78
CA TYR A 877 -19.50 19.22 -24.97
C TYR A 877 -20.46 19.17 -23.77
N LEU A 878 -20.81 20.34 -23.22
CA LEU A 878 -21.74 20.46 -22.09
C LEU A 878 -23.18 20.05 -22.47
N LEU A 879 -23.82 19.21 -21.67
CA LEU A 879 -25.19 18.71 -21.87
C LEU A 879 -25.93 18.57 -20.53
N ASN A 880 -27.15 19.12 -20.39
CA ASN A 880 -28.06 18.81 -19.26
C ASN A 880 -28.74 17.45 -19.50
N TYR A 881 -28.58 16.50 -18.58
CA TYR A 881 -29.04 15.12 -18.73
C TYR A 881 -30.44 14.86 -18.14
N THR A 882 -30.76 15.40 -16.97
CA THR A 882 -31.96 15.04 -16.20
C THR A 882 -33.19 15.93 -16.44
N GLN A 883 -32.98 17.21 -16.72
CA GLN A 883 -34.00 18.19 -17.15
C GLN A 883 -35.38 18.01 -16.50
N ASN A 884 -35.48 18.20 -15.19
CA ASN A 884 -36.77 18.21 -14.50
C ASN A 884 -36.75 19.16 -13.29
N PRO A 885 -37.90 19.56 -12.72
CA PRO A 885 -37.94 20.56 -11.65
C PRO A 885 -37.40 20.10 -10.28
N ALA A 886 -37.14 18.81 -10.13
CA ALA A 886 -36.61 18.24 -8.89
C ALA A 886 -35.09 18.46 -8.79
N ALA A 887 -34.53 18.30 -7.60
CA ALA A 887 -33.09 18.28 -7.42
C ALA A 887 -32.55 16.87 -7.71
N ASP A 888 -31.71 16.75 -8.73
CA ASP A 888 -30.99 15.53 -9.07
C ASP A 888 -29.49 15.72 -8.78
N THR A 889 -28.93 14.94 -7.86
CA THR A 889 -27.57 15.15 -7.32
C THR A 889 -26.78 13.84 -7.14
N HIS A 890 -25.51 13.94 -6.72
CA HIS A 890 -24.62 12.82 -6.42
C HIS A 890 -24.59 11.73 -7.52
N PRO A 891 -24.25 12.08 -8.77
CA PRO A 891 -24.14 11.09 -9.83
C PRO A 891 -23.00 10.10 -9.55
N SER A 892 -23.24 8.81 -9.83
CA SER A 892 -22.22 7.77 -9.90
C SER A 892 -22.36 7.02 -11.21
N TRP A 893 -21.29 7.00 -12.02
CA TRP A 893 -21.30 6.48 -13.39
C TRP A 893 -20.38 5.25 -13.53
N ARG A 894 -20.93 4.17 -14.11
CA ARG A 894 -20.17 2.99 -14.54
C ARG A 894 -20.42 2.56 -15.97
#